data_AF-A0A2R7UFF2-F1
#
_entry.id   AF-A0A2R7UFF2-F1
#
_cell.length_a   1.000
_cell.length_b   1.000
_cell.length_c   1.000
_cell.angle_alpha   90.00
_cell.angle_beta   90.00
_cell.angle_gamma   90.00
#
_symmetry.space_group_name_H-M   'P 1'
#
loop_
_entity.id
_entity.type
_entity.pdbx_description
1 polymer ?
#
loop_
_entity_poly.entity_id
_entity_poly.type
_entity_poly.pdbx_seq_one_letter_code
_entity_poly.pdbx_strand_id
1 'polypeptide(L)'
;MTPLQRLEALDQQLIALERGKPELVGETEPAAMRQRFFGDLAAFWNDPVEEGQSRFKQLRQLRHEQLLAELELRLADQTLDYSHISLLRTSLELPLPWQRNHLPETHRAQVYRPVFNRSSPHGRLPLPGVLVLVADAPQGVDAEPVTASGIALLCSVSHGVEGFANLAELHTELCERLDDPLQSRPLLQLLPRLEDQQLVRCADRLRYEWFTGDLIEQQVTDVLDAQHQRLTIAWHAAWTLGQTPDLPALKTAIAKQQSLIDLMGSQYALSTRYALLLEKNLPAWLRESSTQSLTHIMQTIQELAGAIAQAAAPGLLTLEQFRTRHHLLAWVRERLGEALRREFAIELPAEKICVSVTLARRKGPLVNPLAPSGYVAVVNRRHVGDTVELVPITYRLDELALLNIAWFDLDYWLTARVHHEDGSPLDSLSPEGAKRLVRKLDAGSGYISFLRTHLLESSAARWRMQAHGNITRTRMHAEAAKARYARHLLEGTQERGYRWIKAVINHPDNRWRPAIDEQRVMVHQLTVDGHTLQGVLLIKAQNEAIQPLVLYTPDAPDRRAWREYPNTRALLKMLRRTPALRRYLVQRAPLADGMRLDRLIRKGRLGPHVQWPKIEGNLFEALYRAQVQAMIAEADANSRSHSELLGEIGLATLHLTLDMISLVLPAPALSSLAFGRMSISVWDGFEAMNKQDHEAMLHHAIAAFSHATDGLTSFASSPLMRRAMRGLPPQPPRPLPTTHEAAVDVSKLRYRIDGVHGEEVYEQINTLGPVRYFVKDSQGRMYNVHFDGHRWRVLDPRQPDAYVQLPIKRLRNGNWVVDSIVLWHDGLPDVAQLLEDVRLQPAVEGEAVAGETNLYDAGGQLYLQLGTHQLPVRRHLLADHYHLQLPEKALGAVHAWAVLRQLEGQWRIRVRQPGRSSDWLALPAVYSASLGSSRSSR
;
A
#
# COMPACT_ATOMS: atom_id res chain seq x y z
N MET A 1 -19.89 13.12 21.56
CA MET A 1 -18.94 12.09 21.11
C MET A 1 -19.44 11.58 19.76
N THR A 2 -18.60 11.54 18.73
CA THR A 2 -19.00 10.96 17.43
C THR A 2 -19.14 9.43 17.55
N PRO A 3 -19.91 8.75 16.68
CA PRO A 3 -20.02 7.28 16.73
C PRO A 3 -18.66 6.57 16.59
N LEU A 4 -17.72 7.16 15.85
CA LEU A 4 -16.35 6.67 15.75
C LEU A 4 -15.59 6.78 17.08
N GLN A 5 -15.62 7.95 17.73
CA GLN A 5 -15.00 8.15 19.04
C GLN A 5 -15.60 7.23 20.11
N ARG A 6 -16.88 6.85 19.95
CA ARG A 6 -17.56 5.90 20.83
C ARG A 6 -16.98 4.49 20.69
N LEU A 7 -16.71 4.01 19.46
CA LEU A 7 -16.05 2.72 19.25
C LEU A 7 -14.63 2.70 19.85
N GLU A 8 -13.85 3.76 19.66
CA GLU A 8 -12.51 3.88 20.24
C GLU A 8 -12.55 3.89 21.78
N ALA A 9 -13.53 4.59 22.37
CA ALA A 9 -13.74 4.60 23.81
C ALA A 9 -14.15 3.21 24.35
N LEU A 10 -14.98 2.46 23.61
CA LEU A 10 -15.37 1.10 23.97
C LEU A 10 -14.17 0.13 23.93
N ASP A 11 -13.24 0.28 22.98
CA ASP A 11 -12.01 -0.50 22.96
C ASP A 11 -11.12 -0.20 24.19
N GLN A 12 -11.06 1.05 24.65
CA GLN A 12 -10.36 1.42 25.89
C GLN A 12 -11.04 0.81 27.13
N GLN A 13 -12.38 0.75 27.15
CA GLN A 13 -13.12 0.09 28.22
C GLN A 13 -12.90 -1.42 28.23
N LEU A 14 -12.79 -2.06 27.05
CA LEU A 14 -12.43 -3.46 26.94
C LEU A 14 -11.02 -3.71 27.52
N ILE A 15 -10.04 -2.89 27.15
CA ILE A 15 -8.67 -2.96 27.72
C ILE A 15 -8.70 -2.78 29.25
N ALA A 16 -9.53 -1.87 29.76
CA ALA A 16 -9.68 -1.65 31.19
C ALA A 16 -10.31 -2.86 31.90
N LEU A 17 -11.30 -3.50 31.28
CA LEU A 17 -11.97 -4.71 31.80
C LEU A 17 -10.99 -5.89 31.92
N GLU A 18 -9.98 -5.94 31.06
CA GLU A 18 -8.91 -6.95 31.07
C GLU A 18 -7.84 -6.74 32.15
N ARG A 19 -7.86 -5.61 32.88
CA ARG A 19 -6.90 -5.34 33.95
C ARG A 19 -7.13 -6.28 35.14
N GLY A 20 -6.03 -6.78 35.71
CA GLY A 20 -6.08 -7.69 36.87
C GLY A 20 -6.36 -9.15 36.52
N LYS A 21 -6.14 -9.55 35.26
CA LYS A 21 -6.15 -10.97 34.87
C LYS A 21 -5.13 -11.78 35.67
N PRO A 22 -5.40 -13.08 35.90
CA PRO A 22 -4.49 -13.93 36.64
C PRO A 22 -3.15 -14.06 35.91
N GLU A 23 -2.07 -13.93 36.67
CA GLU A 23 -0.72 -14.22 36.21
C GLU A 23 -0.32 -15.64 36.59
N LEU A 24 0.58 -16.23 35.79
CA LEU A 24 1.14 -17.53 36.13
C LEU A 24 2.09 -17.40 37.32
N VAL A 25 1.74 -18.05 38.43
CA VAL A 25 2.58 -18.12 39.64
C VAL A 25 3.51 -19.34 39.55
N GLY A 26 4.77 -19.18 39.97
CA GLY A 26 5.77 -20.26 39.92
C GLY A 26 5.53 -21.29 41.02
N GLU A 27 4.79 -22.35 40.71
CA GLU A 27 4.62 -23.54 41.55
C GLU A 27 5.48 -24.73 41.07
N THR A 28 5.72 -25.69 41.96
CA THR A 28 6.60 -26.86 41.73
C THR A 28 5.98 -27.94 40.85
N GLU A 29 4.64 -28.06 40.78
CA GLU A 29 3.96 -29.07 39.95
C GLU A 29 3.19 -28.45 38.76
N PRO A 30 3.46 -28.86 37.50
CA PRO A 30 2.78 -28.32 36.32
C PRO A 30 1.27 -28.52 36.30
N ALA A 31 0.76 -29.64 36.81
CA ALA A 31 -0.67 -29.93 36.82
C ALA A 31 -1.44 -28.99 37.77
N ALA A 32 -0.89 -28.76 38.97
CA ALA A 32 -1.45 -27.84 39.95
C ALA A 32 -1.42 -26.39 39.43
N MET A 33 -0.29 -25.98 38.84
CA MET A 33 -0.13 -24.66 38.24
C MET A 33 -1.18 -24.42 37.14
N ARG A 34 -1.41 -25.41 36.27
CA ARG A 34 -2.47 -25.34 35.24
C ARG A 34 -3.84 -25.19 35.87
N GLN A 35 -4.19 -26.09 36.80
CA GLN A 35 -5.52 -26.13 37.41
C GLN A 35 -5.83 -24.80 38.12
N ARG A 36 -4.87 -24.26 38.88
CA ARG A 36 -5.00 -22.97 39.56
C ARG A 36 -5.21 -21.84 38.56
N PHE A 37 -4.34 -21.73 37.55
CA PHE A 37 -4.41 -20.67 36.56
C PHE A 37 -5.76 -20.64 35.81
N PHE A 38 -6.23 -21.80 35.33
CA PHE A 38 -7.52 -21.89 34.63
C PHE A 38 -8.71 -21.68 35.58
N GLY A 39 -8.59 -22.10 36.85
CA GLY A 39 -9.58 -21.80 37.90
C GLY A 39 -9.69 -20.30 38.18
N ASP A 40 -8.56 -19.63 38.38
CA ASP A 40 -8.49 -18.19 38.63
C ASP A 40 -9.02 -17.39 37.41
N LEU A 41 -8.78 -17.87 36.19
CA LEU A 41 -9.32 -17.25 34.97
C LEU A 41 -10.84 -17.41 34.86
N ALA A 42 -11.37 -18.58 35.20
CA ALA A 42 -12.82 -18.80 35.23
C ALA A 42 -13.49 -17.94 36.32
N ALA A 43 -12.88 -17.84 37.50
CA ALA A 43 -13.33 -16.96 38.58
C ALA A 43 -13.28 -15.48 38.16
N PHE A 44 -12.20 -15.05 37.50
CA PHE A 44 -12.06 -13.68 37.00
C PHE A 44 -13.24 -13.21 36.14
N TRP A 45 -13.74 -14.08 35.26
CA TRP A 45 -14.87 -13.76 34.38
C TRP A 45 -16.25 -13.89 35.06
N ASN A 46 -16.42 -14.89 35.93
CA ASN A 46 -17.72 -15.26 36.47
C ASN A 46 -18.04 -14.65 37.84
N ASP A 47 -17.04 -14.34 38.65
CA ASP A 47 -17.24 -13.83 40.01
C ASP A 47 -17.70 -12.35 39.97
N PRO A 48 -18.60 -11.95 40.87
CA PRO A 48 -19.05 -10.57 40.97
C PRO A 48 -17.92 -9.67 41.47
N VAL A 49 -17.75 -8.51 40.83
CA VAL A 49 -16.87 -7.43 41.31
C VAL A 49 -17.60 -6.63 42.41
N GLU A 50 -16.92 -5.70 43.09
CA GLU A 50 -17.41 -4.88 44.22
C GLU A 50 -18.81 -4.22 44.03
N GLU A 51 -19.30 -4.07 42.79
CA GLU A 51 -20.64 -3.57 42.45
C GLU A 51 -21.69 -4.68 42.13
N GLY A 52 -21.38 -5.95 42.39
CA GLY A 52 -22.31 -7.08 42.25
C GLY A 52 -22.53 -7.62 40.83
N GLN A 53 -21.87 -7.06 39.81
CA GLN A 53 -21.89 -7.58 38.43
C GLN A 53 -20.60 -8.34 38.11
N SER A 54 -20.73 -9.50 37.44
CA SER A 54 -19.58 -10.25 36.94
C SER A 54 -18.98 -9.59 35.70
N ARG A 55 -17.69 -9.82 35.45
CA ARG A 55 -17.02 -9.29 34.26
C ARG A 55 -17.61 -9.85 32.96
N PHE A 56 -18.17 -11.06 32.99
CA PHE A 56 -18.94 -11.63 31.87
C PHE A 56 -20.14 -10.75 31.48
N LYS A 57 -20.91 -10.26 32.46
CA LYS A 57 -22.05 -9.36 32.20
C LYS A 57 -21.59 -8.01 31.65
N GLN A 58 -20.49 -7.48 32.18
CA GLN A 58 -19.89 -6.24 31.66
C GLN A 58 -19.41 -6.42 30.21
N LEU A 59 -18.80 -7.56 29.89
CA LEU A 59 -18.37 -7.90 28.53
C LEU A 59 -19.55 -8.01 27.55
N ARG A 60 -20.68 -8.59 27.98
CA ARG A 60 -21.94 -8.60 27.21
C ARG A 60 -22.45 -7.19 26.93
N GLN A 61 -22.44 -6.32 27.95
CA GLN A 61 -22.86 -4.93 27.79
C GLN A 61 -21.96 -4.19 26.79
N LEU A 62 -20.64 -4.34 26.91
CA LEU A 62 -19.68 -3.76 25.96
C LEU A 62 -19.93 -4.23 24.53
N ARG A 63 -20.16 -5.53 24.32
CA ARG A 63 -20.42 -6.07 22.98
C ARG A 63 -21.74 -5.55 22.40
N HIS A 64 -22.77 -5.45 23.22
CA HIS A 64 -24.04 -4.84 22.82
C HIS A 64 -23.85 -3.37 22.40
N GLU A 65 -23.10 -2.58 23.18
CA GLU A 65 -22.81 -1.18 22.85
C GLU A 65 -21.93 -1.03 21.60
N GLN A 66 -20.98 -1.94 21.36
CA GLN A 66 -20.19 -1.97 20.12
C GLN A 66 -21.07 -2.13 18.89
N LEU A 67 -22.01 -3.08 18.88
CA LEU A 67 -22.92 -3.28 17.75
C LEU A 67 -23.86 -2.09 17.53
N LEU A 68 -24.36 -1.47 18.59
CA LEU A 68 -25.17 -0.25 18.47
C LEU A 68 -24.36 0.92 17.91
N ALA A 69 -23.13 1.13 18.40
CA ALA A 69 -22.25 2.17 17.89
C ALA A 69 -21.87 1.92 16.42
N GLU A 70 -21.67 0.65 16.03
CA GLU A 70 -21.47 0.26 14.63
C GLU A 70 -22.71 0.60 13.78
N LEU A 71 -23.92 0.20 14.20
CA LEU A 71 -25.16 0.52 13.48
C LEU A 71 -25.36 2.03 13.29
N GLU A 72 -25.14 2.83 14.34
CA GLU A 72 -25.21 4.30 14.28
C GLU A 72 -24.21 4.87 13.27
N LEU A 73 -22.98 4.35 13.27
CA LEU A 73 -21.92 4.76 12.34
C LEU A 73 -22.27 4.39 10.89
N ARG A 74 -22.76 3.17 10.67
CA ARG A 74 -23.14 2.66 9.34
C ARG A 74 -24.35 3.40 8.76
N LEU A 75 -25.29 3.84 9.62
CA LEU A 75 -26.40 4.71 9.25
C LEU A 75 -25.90 6.10 8.82
N ALA A 76 -25.00 6.70 9.61
CA ALA A 76 -24.43 8.01 9.30
C ALA A 76 -23.65 8.00 7.99
N ASP A 77 -22.90 6.93 7.73
CA ASP A 77 -22.17 6.73 6.48
C ASP A 77 -23.11 6.32 5.31
N GLN A 78 -24.39 5.99 5.58
CA GLN A 78 -25.36 5.36 4.66
C GLN A 78 -24.75 4.20 3.87
N THR A 79 -24.13 3.29 4.60
CA THR A 79 -23.44 2.11 4.04
C THR A 79 -24.16 0.80 4.40
N LEU A 80 -25.20 0.88 5.24
CA LEU A 80 -26.13 -0.18 5.57
C LEU A 80 -27.55 0.38 5.46
N ASP A 81 -28.47 -0.36 4.85
CA ASP A 81 -29.83 0.11 4.64
C ASP A 81 -30.62 0.15 5.96
N TYR A 82 -31.61 1.05 6.00
CA TYR A 82 -32.43 1.23 7.20
C TYR A 82 -33.20 -0.03 7.60
N SER A 83 -33.64 -0.84 6.63
CA SER A 83 -34.34 -2.11 6.90
C SER A 83 -33.45 -3.10 7.66
N HIS A 84 -32.19 -3.26 7.25
CA HIS A 84 -31.21 -4.07 7.96
C HIS A 84 -30.92 -3.52 9.37
N ILE A 85 -30.75 -2.21 9.50
CA ILE A 85 -30.51 -1.56 10.81
C ILE A 85 -31.67 -1.81 11.76
N SER A 86 -32.90 -1.59 11.30
CA SER A 86 -34.13 -1.80 12.09
C SER A 86 -34.25 -3.26 12.55
N LEU A 87 -33.93 -4.20 11.66
CA LEU A 87 -33.98 -5.63 11.93
C LEU A 87 -32.99 -6.05 13.03
N LEU A 88 -31.73 -5.60 12.95
CA LEU A 88 -30.74 -5.91 13.99
C LEU A 88 -31.08 -5.19 15.29
N ARG A 89 -31.47 -3.92 15.26
CA ARG A 89 -31.83 -3.16 16.47
C ARG A 89 -32.98 -3.82 17.22
N THR A 90 -34.04 -4.23 16.52
CA THR A 90 -35.17 -4.98 17.10
C THR A 90 -34.69 -6.27 17.75
N SER A 91 -33.74 -6.97 17.12
CA SER A 91 -33.17 -8.22 17.63
C SER A 91 -32.20 -8.01 18.81
N LEU A 92 -31.65 -6.82 18.99
CA LEU A 92 -30.84 -6.45 20.16
C LEU A 92 -31.73 -6.06 21.35
N GLU A 93 -32.81 -5.34 21.09
CA GLU A 93 -33.79 -4.93 22.12
C GLU A 93 -34.64 -6.12 22.61
N LEU A 94 -35.01 -7.02 21.70
CA LEU A 94 -35.79 -8.22 21.96
C LEU A 94 -35.01 -9.45 21.49
N PRO A 95 -34.00 -9.93 22.25
CA PRO A 95 -33.07 -10.98 21.80
C PRO A 95 -33.72 -12.32 21.51
N LEU A 96 -34.74 -12.70 22.27
CA LEU A 96 -35.34 -14.03 22.17
C LEU A 96 -36.47 -14.05 21.12
N PRO A 97 -36.59 -15.10 20.28
CA PRO A 97 -37.60 -15.15 19.21
C PRO A 97 -39.03 -14.93 19.70
N TRP A 98 -39.40 -15.51 20.85
CA TRP A 98 -40.74 -15.40 21.41
C TRP A 98 -41.10 -13.96 21.83
N GLN A 99 -40.11 -13.12 22.17
CA GLN A 99 -40.33 -11.73 22.53
C GLN A 99 -40.83 -10.92 21.32
N ARG A 100 -40.49 -11.34 20.10
CA ARG A 100 -40.83 -10.64 18.85
C ARG A 100 -42.21 -11.04 18.29
N ASN A 101 -42.90 -12.01 18.89
CA ASN A 101 -44.19 -12.53 18.40
C ASN A 101 -45.31 -11.48 18.26
N HIS A 102 -45.21 -10.35 18.97
CA HIS A 102 -46.18 -9.27 18.90
C HIS A 102 -45.93 -8.30 17.73
N LEU A 103 -44.76 -8.35 17.09
CA LEU A 103 -44.37 -7.45 16.00
C LEU A 103 -44.91 -7.93 14.64
N PRO A 104 -44.91 -7.13 13.57
CA PRO A 104 -45.19 -7.60 12.21
C PRO A 104 -44.15 -8.61 11.71
N GLU A 105 -44.52 -9.54 10.80
CA GLU A 105 -43.62 -10.59 10.28
C GLU A 105 -42.29 -10.05 9.72
N THR A 106 -42.34 -8.90 9.05
CA THR A 106 -41.16 -8.21 8.50
C THR A 106 -40.13 -7.76 9.54
N HIS A 107 -40.53 -7.66 10.81
CA HIS A 107 -39.67 -7.31 11.94
C HIS A 107 -39.35 -8.52 12.84
N ARG A 108 -39.94 -9.70 12.55
CA ARG A 108 -39.72 -10.96 13.28
C ARG A 108 -38.55 -11.75 12.70
N ALA A 109 -37.37 -11.15 12.69
CA ALA A 109 -36.19 -11.85 12.21
C ALA A 109 -35.93 -13.14 13.00
N GLN A 110 -35.59 -14.20 12.27
CA GLN A 110 -35.09 -15.44 12.84
C GLN A 110 -33.57 -15.41 12.82
N VAL A 111 -32.97 -15.96 13.88
CA VAL A 111 -31.51 -16.00 14.05
C VAL A 111 -31.05 -17.41 13.74
N TYR A 112 -29.93 -17.52 13.03
CA TYR A 112 -29.36 -18.77 12.57
C TYR A 112 -27.87 -18.85 12.86
N ARG A 113 -27.40 -20.07 13.17
CA ARG A 113 -25.99 -20.41 13.29
C ARG A 113 -25.50 -21.08 12.01
N PRO A 114 -24.43 -20.58 11.37
CA PRO A 114 -23.76 -21.30 10.29
C PRO A 114 -23.08 -22.55 10.86
N VAL A 115 -23.39 -23.72 10.31
CA VAL A 115 -22.85 -25.01 10.78
C VAL A 115 -22.27 -25.81 9.61
N PHE A 116 -21.03 -26.26 9.78
CA PHE A 116 -20.34 -27.12 8.84
C PHE A 116 -20.64 -28.58 9.10
N ASN A 117 -20.93 -29.32 8.03
CA ASN A 117 -21.09 -30.76 8.07
C ASN A 117 -20.09 -31.43 7.14
N ARG A 118 -19.47 -32.49 7.63
CA ARG A 118 -18.60 -33.41 6.89
C ARG A 118 -19.16 -34.82 7.00
N SER A 119 -19.22 -35.52 5.87
CA SER A 119 -19.76 -36.87 5.76
C SER A 119 -18.72 -37.94 6.11
N SER A 120 -17.42 -37.70 5.87
CA SER A 120 -16.37 -38.68 6.19
C SER A 120 -15.01 -38.05 6.53
N PRO A 121 -14.45 -38.30 7.74
CA PRO A 121 -15.18 -38.77 8.92
C PRO A 121 -16.32 -37.82 9.28
N HIS A 122 -17.38 -38.36 9.88
CA HIS A 122 -18.52 -37.56 10.30
C HIS A 122 -18.08 -36.48 11.28
N GLY A 123 -18.37 -35.22 10.93
CA GLY A 123 -18.01 -34.06 11.73
C GLY A 123 -19.04 -32.97 11.58
N ARG A 124 -19.39 -32.32 12.69
CA ARG A 124 -20.29 -31.16 12.73
C ARG A 124 -19.68 -30.09 13.61
N LEU A 125 -19.57 -28.88 13.08
CA LEU A 125 -18.95 -27.76 13.79
C LEU A 125 -19.66 -26.44 13.48
N PRO A 126 -20.22 -25.73 14.48
CA PRO A 126 -20.72 -24.37 14.26
C PRO A 126 -19.57 -23.40 14.02
N LEU A 127 -19.81 -22.34 13.24
CA LEU A 127 -18.87 -21.25 13.06
C LEU A 127 -18.97 -20.27 14.25
N PRO A 128 -18.00 -20.24 15.19
CA PRO A 128 -18.08 -19.39 16.37
C PRO A 128 -18.01 -17.90 16.03
N GLY A 129 -18.73 -17.09 16.81
CA GLY A 129 -18.79 -15.64 16.70
C GLY A 129 -19.51 -15.12 15.46
N VAL A 130 -20.21 -15.99 14.71
CA VAL A 130 -20.96 -15.64 13.50
C VAL A 130 -22.42 -16.07 13.66
N LEU A 131 -23.33 -15.12 13.49
CA LEU A 131 -24.77 -15.36 13.50
C LEU A 131 -25.41 -14.67 12.29
N VAL A 132 -26.46 -15.28 11.75
CA VAL A 132 -27.18 -14.78 10.58
C VAL A 132 -28.60 -14.44 10.98
N LEU A 133 -29.07 -13.25 10.65
CA LEU A 133 -30.48 -12.87 10.83
C LEU A 133 -31.16 -12.85 9.46
N VAL A 134 -32.34 -13.44 9.38
CA VAL A 134 -33.13 -13.48 8.14
C VAL A 134 -34.55 -12.97 8.43
N ALA A 135 -34.99 -11.98 7.65
CA ALA A 135 -36.38 -11.51 7.67
C ALA A 135 -37.31 -12.55 7.05
N ASP A 136 -38.58 -12.54 7.45
CA ASP A 136 -39.66 -13.37 6.84
C ASP A 136 -39.39 -14.88 6.84
N ALA A 137 -38.42 -15.36 7.62
CA ALA A 137 -38.12 -16.77 7.74
C ALA A 137 -39.09 -17.44 8.74
N PRO A 138 -39.54 -18.69 8.47
CA PRO A 138 -40.42 -19.41 9.37
C PRO A 138 -39.71 -19.68 10.71
N GLN A 139 -40.40 -19.35 11.80
CA GLN A 139 -39.91 -19.63 13.15
C GLN A 139 -39.80 -21.14 13.38
N GLY A 140 -38.71 -21.59 14.00
CA GLY A 140 -38.54 -22.99 14.38
C GLY A 140 -37.95 -23.90 13.31
N VAL A 141 -37.61 -23.37 12.14
CA VAL A 141 -37.17 -24.15 10.98
C VAL A 141 -35.79 -23.69 10.55
N ASP A 142 -34.89 -24.66 10.30
CA ASP A 142 -33.59 -24.42 9.68
C ASP A 142 -33.76 -23.75 8.32
N ALA A 143 -32.89 -22.79 8.00
CA ALA A 143 -33.01 -22.05 6.75
C ALA A 143 -32.24 -22.72 5.62
N GLU A 144 -32.89 -22.85 4.47
CA GLU A 144 -32.22 -23.23 3.22
C GLU A 144 -31.90 -21.98 2.38
N PRO A 145 -30.69 -21.86 1.83
CA PRO A 145 -30.27 -20.67 1.10
C PRO A 145 -31.18 -20.31 -0.09
N VAL A 146 -31.72 -21.31 -0.78
CA VAL A 146 -32.47 -21.14 -2.04
C VAL A 146 -33.92 -20.68 -1.80
N THR A 147 -34.49 -21.01 -0.64
CA THR A 147 -35.92 -20.77 -0.36
C THR A 147 -36.17 -19.52 0.48
N ALA A 148 -35.19 -19.07 1.25
CA ALA A 148 -35.30 -17.87 2.08
C ALA A 148 -35.17 -16.58 1.24
N SER A 149 -36.30 -15.93 0.96
CA SER A 149 -36.38 -14.72 0.13
C SER A 149 -36.21 -13.39 0.87
N GLY A 150 -36.31 -13.39 2.20
CA GLY A 150 -36.20 -12.18 3.01
C GLY A 150 -34.76 -11.66 3.11
N ILE A 151 -34.60 -10.39 3.47
CA ILE A 151 -33.29 -9.76 3.66
C ILE A 151 -32.47 -10.52 4.72
N ALA A 152 -31.15 -10.58 4.51
CA ALA A 152 -30.25 -11.29 5.41
C ALA A 152 -29.15 -10.37 5.97
N LEU A 153 -28.78 -10.59 7.22
CA LEU A 153 -27.66 -9.91 7.90
C LEU A 153 -26.66 -10.94 8.40
N LEU A 154 -25.39 -10.71 8.12
CA LEU A 154 -24.28 -11.42 8.74
C LEU A 154 -23.76 -10.57 9.91
N CYS A 155 -23.91 -11.07 11.14
CA CYS A 155 -23.40 -10.45 12.34
C CYS A 155 -22.21 -11.28 12.85
N SER A 156 -21.01 -10.74 12.70
CA SER A 156 -19.78 -11.43 13.10
C SER A 156 -18.92 -10.59 14.03
N VAL A 157 -18.17 -11.26 14.89
CA VAL A 157 -17.13 -10.59 15.69
C VAL A 157 -15.95 -10.15 14.80
N SER A 158 -15.65 -10.90 13.74
CA SER A 158 -14.48 -10.70 12.88
C SER A 158 -14.66 -9.76 11.70
N HIS A 159 -15.88 -9.36 11.35
CA HIS A 159 -16.15 -8.42 10.24
C HIS A 159 -17.20 -7.36 10.58
N GLY A 160 -17.84 -7.42 11.76
CA GLY A 160 -18.96 -6.55 12.11
C GLY A 160 -20.26 -6.98 11.45
N VAL A 161 -21.07 -6.00 11.02
CA VAL A 161 -22.41 -6.17 10.45
C VAL A 161 -22.39 -5.95 8.92
N GLU A 162 -22.80 -6.97 8.17
CA GLU A 162 -22.94 -6.92 6.71
C GLU A 162 -24.37 -7.27 6.28
N GLY A 163 -24.96 -6.45 5.40
CA GLY A 163 -26.30 -6.67 4.85
C GLY A 163 -26.28 -7.28 3.45
N PHE A 164 -27.24 -8.17 3.18
CA PHE A 164 -27.43 -8.86 1.92
C PHE A 164 -28.90 -8.78 1.48
N ALA A 165 -29.14 -8.90 0.17
CA ALA A 165 -30.49 -8.89 -0.37
C ALA A 165 -31.30 -10.11 0.07
N ASN A 166 -30.66 -11.27 0.22
CA ASN A 166 -31.28 -12.52 0.69
C ASN A 166 -30.22 -13.50 1.22
N LEU A 167 -30.68 -14.64 1.77
CA LEU A 167 -29.82 -15.68 2.31
C LEU A 167 -28.97 -16.39 1.24
N ALA A 168 -29.45 -16.51 -0.01
CA ALA A 168 -28.70 -17.14 -1.09
C ALA A 168 -27.42 -16.36 -1.43
N GLU A 169 -27.52 -15.04 -1.50
CA GLU A 169 -26.38 -14.15 -1.74
C GLU A 169 -25.38 -14.19 -0.57
N LEU A 170 -25.89 -14.13 0.67
CA LEU A 170 -25.06 -14.27 1.87
C LEU A 170 -24.32 -15.62 1.87
N HIS A 171 -25.03 -16.71 1.59
CA HIS A 171 -24.46 -18.05 1.55
C HIS A 171 -23.38 -18.19 0.50
N THR A 172 -23.64 -17.72 -0.72
CA THR A 172 -22.65 -17.74 -1.80
C THR A 172 -21.38 -17.00 -1.38
N GLU A 173 -21.55 -15.82 -0.79
CA GLU A 173 -20.44 -14.99 -0.37
C GLU A 173 -19.67 -15.60 0.81
N LEU A 174 -20.35 -16.21 1.79
CA LEU A 174 -19.71 -16.87 2.93
C LEU A 174 -18.92 -18.11 2.49
N CYS A 175 -19.47 -18.94 1.60
CA CYS A 175 -18.77 -20.09 1.03
C CYS A 175 -17.50 -19.67 0.27
N GLU A 176 -17.59 -18.63 -0.56
CA GLU A 176 -16.45 -18.11 -1.32
C GLU A 176 -15.34 -17.52 -0.41
N ARG A 177 -15.70 -16.91 0.71
CA ARG A 177 -14.72 -16.42 1.70
C ARG A 177 -14.04 -17.55 2.46
N LEU A 178 -14.81 -18.56 2.86
CA LEU A 178 -14.30 -19.70 3.60
C LEU A 178 -13.37 -20.59 2.75
N ASP A 179 -13.60 -20.61 1.43
CA ASP A 179 -12.74 -21.30 0.48
C ASP A 179 -11.37 -20.60 0.30
N ASP A 180 -11.31 -19.26 0.37
CA ASP A 180 -10.06 -18.51 0.23
C ASP A 180 -9.26 -18.50 1.54
N PRO A 181 -8.01 -19.01 1.59
CA PRO A 181 -7.20 -19.04 2.81
C PRO A 181 -6.93 -17.68 3.46
N LEU A 182 -6.94 -16.59 2.71
CA LEU A 182 -6.75 -15.25 3.27
C LEU A 182 -8.04 -14.65 3.80
N GLN A 183 -9.16 -14.85 3.11
CA GLN A 183 -10.46 -14.32 3.52
C GLN A 183 -11.09 -15.14 4.64
N SER A 184 -10.76 -16.44 4.72
CA SER A 184 -11.21 -17.33 5.80
C SER A 184 -10.51 -17.05 7.13
N ARG A 185 -9.28 -16.51 7.12
CA ARG A 185 -8.47 -16.31 8.34
C ARG A 185 -9.22 -15.54 9.44
N PRO A 186 -9.88 -14.39 9.18
CA PRO A 186 -10.64 -13.70 10.23
C PRO A 186 -11.92 -14.44 10.62
N LEU A 187 -12.59 -15.15 9.70
CA LEU A 187 -13.77 -15.97 10.02
C LEU A 187 -13.43 -17.14 10.95
N LEU A 188 -12.24 -17.72 10.80
CA LEU A 188 -11.78 -18.87 11.58
C LEU A 188 -10.96 -18.46 12.81
N GLN A 189 -10.84 -17.17 13.13
CA GLN A 189 -9.98 -16.68 14.23
C GLN A 189 -10.41 -17.20 15.61
N LEU A 190 -11.69 -17.53 15.77
CA LEU A 190 -12.26 -18.12 16.99
C LEU A 190 -12.20 -19.66 17.00
N LEU A 191 -11.58 -20.28 15.99
CA LEU A 191 -11.28 -21.71 15.93
C LEU A 191 -9.76 -21.92 16.01
N PRO A 192 -9.15 -21.84 17.20
CA PRO A 192 -7.69 -21.92 17.36
C PRO A 192 -7.11 -23.32 17.12
N ARG A 193 -7.94 -24.39 17.20
CA ARG A 193 -7.49 -25.77 16.94
C ARG A 193 -7.35 -26.02 15.44
N LEU A 194 -6.19 -26.56 15.03
CA LEU A 194 -5.93 -26.90 13.63
C LEU A 194 -6.91 -27.96 13.09
N GLU A 195 -7.30 -28.92 13.93
CA GLU A 195 -8.28 -29.97 13.58
C GLU A 195 -9.65 -29.38 13.22
N ASP A 196 -10.12 -28.39 13.98
CA ASP A 196 -11.38 -27.69 13.70
C ASP A 196 -11.29 -26.91 12.39
N GLN A 197 -10.18 -26.19 12.16
CA GLN A 197 -9.96 -25.48 10.90
C GLN A 197 -9.90 -26.44 9.70
N GLN A 198 -9.30 -27.62 9.87
CA GLN A 198 -9.27 -28.66 8.84
C GLN A 198 -10.67 -29.23 8.58
N LEU A 199 -11.50 -29.41 9.62
CA LEU A 199 -12.90 -29.83 9.46
C LEU A 199 -13.66 -28.81 8.61
N VAL A 200 -13.52 -27.51 8.90
CA VAL A 200 -14.17 -26.45 8.11
C VAL A 200 -13.71 -26.46 6.65
N ARG A 201 -12.40 -26.56 6.41
CA ARG A 201 -11.81 -26.58 5.05
C ARG A 201 -12.26 -27.79 4.22
N CYS A 202 -12.51 -28.91 4.89
CA CYS A 202 -12.93 -30.17 4.27
C CYS A 202 -14.43 -30.46 4.41
N ALA A 203 -15.23 -29.47 4.83
CA ALA A 203 -16.67 -29.65 4.99
C ALA A 203 -17.37 -29.80 3.64
N ASP A 204 -18.37 -30.67 3.60
CA ASP A 204 -19.16 -30.96 2.39
C ASP A 204 -20.32 -29.99 2.22
N ARG A 205 -20.80 -29.39 3.31
CA ARG A 205 -21.95 -28.47 3.28
C ARG A 205 -21.91 -27.48 4.43
N LEU A 206 -22.41 -26.28 4.16
CA LEU A 206 -22.73 -25.25 5.15
C LEU A 206 -24.25 -25.15 5.30
N ARG A 207 -24.77 -25.24 6.53
CA ARG A 207 -26.19 -25.13 6.88
C ARG A 207 -26.44 -23.97 7.83
N TYR A 208 -27.71 -23.56 7.95
CA TYR A 208 -28.16 -22.49 8.84
C TYR A 208 -29.16 -23.04 9.84
N GLU A 209 -28.69 -23.31 11.05
CA GLU A 209 -29.47 -23.94 12.09
C GLU A 209 -30.19 -22.89 12.93
N TRP A 210 -31.48 -23.08 13.18
CA TRP A 210 -32.27 -22.11 13.93
C TRP A 210 -31.74 -21.94 15.36
N PHE A 211 -31.55 -20.69 15.78
CA PHE A 211 -30.97 -20.32 17.06
C PHE A 211 -31.97 -19.56 17.92
N THR A 212 -32.15 -20.03 19.15
CA THR A 212 -33.17 -19.53 20.10
C THR A 212 -32.60 -18.64 21.20
N GLY A 213 -31.28 -18.59 21.36
CA GLY A 213 -30.61 -17.84 22.41
C GLY A 213 -30.37 -16.37 22.08
N ASP A 214 -29.74 -15.65 23.01
CA ASP A 214 -29.27 -14.29 22.82
C ASP A 214 -28.00 -14.27 21.96
N LEU A 215 -28.04 -13.50 20.87
CA LEU A 215 -26.94 -13.32 19.93
C LEU A 215 -25.68 -12.76 20.59
N ILE A 216 -25.82 -11.82 21.54
CA ILE A 216 -24.70 -11.17 22.23
C ILE A 216 -24.06 -12.13 23.20
N GLU A 217 -24.89 -12.85 23.97
CA GLU A 217 -24.42 -13.86 24.88
C GLU A 217 -23.63 -14.95 24.15
N GLN A 218 -24.14 -15.43 23.02
CA GLN A 218 -23.44 -16.42 22.21
C GLN A 218 -22.08 -15.90 21.70
N GLN A 219 -22.01 -14.68 21.16
CA GLN A 219 -20.75 -14.11 20.68
C GLN A 219 -19.71 -13.96 21.80
N VAL A 220 -20.13 -13.53 22.99
CA VAL A 220 -19.24 -13.40 24.15
C VAL A 220 -18.74 -14.76 24.62
N THR A 221 -19.62 -15.75 24.70
CA THR A 221 -19.24 -17.14 25.03
C THR A 221 -18.24 -17.69 24.02
N ASP A 222 -18.48 -17.53 22.72
CA ASP A 222 -17.58 -17.98 21.66
C ASP A 222 -16.18 -17.34 21.76
N VAL A 223 -16.10 -16.06 22.16
CA VAL A 223 -14.83 -15.34 22.37
C VAL A 223 -14.08 -15.87 23.59
N LEU A 224 -14.77 -16.14 24.70
CA LEU A 224 -14.15 -16.69 25.91
C LEU A 224 -13.73 -18.16 25.72
N ASP A 225 -14.51 -18.95 25.00
CA ASP A 225 -14.15 -20.32 24.63
C ASP A 225 -12.89 -20.33 23.76
N ALA A 226 -12.79 -19.42 22.78
CA ALA A 226 -11.59 -19.27 21.96
C ALA A 226 -10.37 -18.85 22.81
N GLN A 227 -10.53 -17.93 23.77
CA GLN A 227 -9.47 -17.56 24.71
C GLN A 227 -8.99 -18.79 25.50
N HIS A 228 -9.92 -19.54 26.08
CA HIS A 228 -9.60 -20.74 26.86
C HIS A 228 -8.86 -21.79 26.02
N GLN A 229 -9.29 -22.02 24.78
CA GLN A 229 -8.62 -22.93 23.86
C GLN A 229 -7.22 -22.45 23.44
N ARG A 230 -7.04 -21.15 23.15
CA ARG A 230 -5.71 -20.56 22.84
C ARG A 230 -4.72 -20.76 23.97
N LEU A 231 -5.17 -20.55 25.21
CA LEU A 231 -4.37 -20.78 26.41
C LEU A 231 -4.04 -22.25 26.61
N THR A 232 -5.00 -23.13 26.35
CA THR A 232 -4.80 -24.58 26.40
C THR A 232 -3.74 -25.02 25.38
N ILE A 233 -3.79 -24.52 24.15
CA ILE A 233 -2.80 -24.84 23.10
C ILE A 233 -1.41 -24.31 23.50
N ALA A 234 -1.32 -23.06 23.98
CA ALA A 234 -0.06 -22.48 24.45
C ALA A 234 0.56 -23.29 25.60
N TRP A 235 -0.27 -23.78 26.51
CA TRP A 235 0.16 -24.68 27.58
C TRP A 235 0.74 -25.99 27.02
N HIS A 236 0.00 -26.69 26.16
CA HIS A 236 0.47 -27.96 25.59
C HIS A 236 1.76 -27.78 24.77
N ALA A 237 1.89 -26.68 24.02
CA ALA A 237 3.08 -26.37 23.24
C ALA A 237 4.33 -26.15 24.11
N ALA A 238 4.18 -25.63 25.33
CA ALA A 238 5.30 -25.43 26.25
C ALA A 238 5.76 -26.73 26.93
N TRP A 239 4.86 -27.71 27.11
CA TRP A 239 5.14 -28.98 27.78
C TRP A 239 5.39 -30.16 26.84
N THR A 240 5.93 -29.91 25.63
CA THR A 240 6.27 -30.97 24.67
C THR A 240 7.29 -31.97 25.25
N LEU A 241 7.13 -33.25 24.89
CA LEU A 241 7.81 -34.43 25.47
C LEU A 241 9.30 -34.21 25.84
N GLY A 242 9.56 -34.09 27.14
CA GLY A 242 10.88 -34.31 27.75
C GLY A 242 11.67 -33.08 28.20
N GLN A 243 11.15 -31.86 28.06
CA GLN A 243 11.84 -30.63 28.50
C GLN A 243 10.98 -29.83 29.48
N THR A 244 11.61 -29.31 30.55
CA THR A 244 10.98 -28.32 31.43
C THR A 244 10.90 -26.98 30.68
N PRO A 245 9.72 -26.36 30.55
CA PRO A 245 9.59 -25.09 29.84
C PRO A 245 10.31 -23.95 30.57
N ASP A 246 10.82 -23.00 29.78
CA ASP A 246 11.25 -21.70 30.29
C ASP A 246 10.03 -20.91 30.80
N LEU A 247 9.90 -20.81 32.13
CA LEU A 247 8.75 -20.18 32.78
C LEU A 247 8.55 -18.71 32.36
N PRO A 248 9.59 -17.85 32.29
CA PRO A 248 9.50 -16.53 31.67
C PRO A 248 8.92 -16.51 30.24
N ALA A 249 9.37 -17.41 29.36
CA ALA A 249 8.86 -17.50 28.00
C ALA A 249 7.39 -17.93 27.96
N LEU A 250 7.02 -18.91 28.79
CA LEU A 250 5.63 -19.35 28.95
C LEU A 250 4.73 -18.23 29.48
N LYS A 251 5.17 -17.49 30.50
CA LYS A 251 4.45 -16.33 31.03
C LYS A 251 4.15 -15.31 29.94
N THR A 252 5.17 -15.00 29.12
CA THR A 252 5.05 -14.07 28.00
C THR A 252 4.08 -14.61 26.94
N ALA A 253 4.16 -15.90 26.60
CA ALA A 253 3.26 -16.54 25.65
C ALA A 253 1.81 -16.54 26.14
N ILE A 254 1.56 -16.92 27.41
CA ILE A 254 0.23 -16.89 28.03
C ILE A 254 -0.33 -15.47 28.04
N ALA A 255 0.43 -14.48 28.51
CA ALA A 255 -0.01 -13.08 28.55
C ALA A 255 -0.44 -12.57 27.16
N LYS A 256 0.32 -12.92 26.11
CA LYS A 256 -0.05 -12.58 24.73
C LYS A 256 -1.34 -13.25 24.27
N GLN A 257 -1.57 -14.51 24.63
CA GLN A 257 -2.77 -15.26 24.22
C GLN A 257 -4.02 -14.93 25.05
N GLN A 258 -3.86 -14.29 26.22
CA GLN A 258 -4.98 -13.89 27.07
C GLN A 258 -5.79 -12.70 26.54
N SER A 259 -5.25 -11.85 25.65
CA SER A 259 -5.97 -10.63 25.23
C SER A 259 -7.15 -10.92 24.29
N LEU A 260 -8.27 -10.24 24.56
CA LEU A 260 -9.51 -10.27 23.78
C LEU A 260 -9.57 -9.15 22.74
N ILE A 261 -8.70 -8.12 22.83
CA ILE A 261 -8.72 -7.00 21.87
C ILE A 261 -8.51 -7.49 20.43
N ASP A 262 -7.64 -8.48 20.25
CA ASP A 262 -7.37 -9.11 18.95
C ASP A 262 -8.55 -9.93 18.42
N LEU A 263 -9.47 -10.35 19.30
CA LEU A 263 -10.62 -11.18 18.97
C LEU A 263 -11.89 -10.36 18.75
N MET A 264 -12.15 -9.33 19.57
CA MET A 264 -13.43 -8.60 19.66
C MET A 264 -13.27 -7.05 19.58
N GLY A 265 -12.06 -6.54 19.31
CA GLY A 265 -11.82 -5.11 19.15
C GLY A 265 -12.48 -4.52 17.89
N SER A 266 -12.67 -3.20 17.88
CA SER A 266 -13.36 -2.48 16.78
C SER A 266 -12.59 -2.48 15.45
N GLN A 267 -11.30 -2.86 15.45
CA GLN A 267 -10.43 -2.83 14.27
C GLN A 267 -11.03 -3.50 13.03
N TYR A 268 -11.74 -4.62 13.21
CA TYR A 268 -12.33 -5.37 12.11
C TYR A 268 -13.59 -4.69 11.56
N ALA A 269 -14.48 -4.20 12.45
CA ALA A 269 -15.65 -3.43 12.05
C ALA A 269 -15.25 -2.13 11.32
N LEU A 270 -14.18 -1.46 11.78
CA LEU A 270 -13.63 -0.28 11.11
C LEU A 270 -13.03 -0.62 9.74
N SER A 271 -12.34 -1.74 9.61
CA SER A 271 -11.85 -2.21 8.31
C SER A 271 -12.98 -2.43 7.31
N THR A 272 -14.08 -3.06 7.75
CA THR A 272 -15.31 -3.25 6.97
C THR A 272 -15.96 -1.93 6.60
N ARG A 273 -16.03 -0.99 7.54
CA ARG A 273 -16.53 0.36 7.30
C ARG A 273 -15.79 1.04 6.16
N TYR A 274 -14.46 1.12 6.24
CA TYR A 274 -13.67 1.86 5.24
C TYR A 274 -13.76 1.23 3.86
N ALA A 275 -13.79 -0.11 3.76
CA ALA A 275 -13.97 -0.79 2.48
C ALA A 275 -15.33 -0.48 1.84
N LEU A 276 -16.42 -0.51 2.63
CA LEU A 276 -17.78 -0.23 2.15
C LEU A 276 -17.99 1.26 1.84
N LEU A 277 -17.34 2.14 2.59
CA LEU A 277 -17.35 3.57 2.32
C LEU A 277 -16.65 3.88 0.99
N LEU A 278 -15.53 3.21 0.72
CA LEU A 278 -14.84 3.30 -0.58
C LEU A 278 -15.70 2.79 -1.73
N GLU A 279 -16.42 1.68 -1.54
CA GLU A 279 -17.35 1.13 -2.54
C GLU A 279 -18.49 2.10 -2.84
N LYS A 280 -19.11 2.67 -1.80
CA LYS A 280 -20.20 3.66 -1.95
C LYS A 280 -19.78 4.87 -2.78
N ASN A 281 -18.54 5.32 -2.58
CA ASN A 281 -17.97 6.50 -3.22
C ASN A 281 -17.27 6.22 -4.55
N LEU A 282 -17.43 5.02 -5.12
CA LEU A 282 -16.95 4.69 -6.47
C LEU A 282 -17.72 5.51 -7.53
N PRO A 283 -17.03 6.07 -8.54
CA PRO A 283 -17.70 6.76 -9.64
C PRO A 283 -18.58 5.80 -10.45
N ALA A 284 -19.61 6.34 -11.10
CA ALA A 284 -20.61 5.54 -11.83
C ALA A 284 -19.98 4.57 -12.86
N TRP A 285 -19.01 5.05 -13.64
CA TRP A 285 -18.31 4.21 -14.62
C TRP A 285 -17.60 3.00 -14.01
N LEU A 286 -17.16 3.10 -12.74
CA LEU A 286 -16.49 2.01 -12.03
C LEU A 286 -17.50 1.04 -11.39
N ARG A 287 -18.64 1.56 -10.89
CA ARG A 287 -19.73 0.72 -10.38
C ARG A 287 -20.41 -0.11 -11.48
N GLU A 288 -20.51 0.45 -12.68
CA GLU A 288 -21.12 -0.20 -13.86
C GLU A 288 -20.11 -1.04 -14.67
N SER A 289 -18.83 -1.07 -14.26
CA SER A 289 -17.78 -1.81 -14.95
C SER A 289 -17.99 -3.32 -14.83
N SER A 290 -17.68 -4.06 -15.90
CA SER A 290 -17.65 -5.53 -15.85
C SER A 290 -16.61 -6.04 -14.85
N THR A 291 -16.79 -7.26 -14.35
CA THR A 291 -15.83 -7.91 -13.43
C THR A 291 -14.40 -7.88 -13.99
N GLN A 292 -14.23 -8.17 -15.29
CA GLN A 292 -12.91 -8.12 -15.95
C GLN A 292 -12.29 -6.72 -15.94
N SER A 293 -13.12 -5.68 -16.12
CA SER A 293 -12.66 -4.29 -16.10
C SER A 293 -12.22 -3.89 -14.70
N LEU A 294 -13.02 -4.22 -13.68
CA LEU A 294 -12.70 -4.02 -12.27
C LEU A 294 -11.40 -4.72 -11.87
N THR A 295 -11.26 -5.99 -12.26
CA THR A 295 -10.04 -6.77 -12.07
C THR A 295 -8.83 -6.05 -12.66
N HIS A 296 -8.89 -5.65 -13.94
CA HIS A 296 -7.77 -4.96 -14.59
C HIS A 296 -7.39 -3.67 -13.86
N ILE A 297 -8.38 -2.86 -13.43
CA ILE A 297 -8.12 -1.64 -12.67
C ILE A 297 -7.43 -2.00 -11.35
N MET A 298 -8.01 -2.90 -10.55
CA MET A 298 -7.45 -3.32 -9.26
C MET A 298 -6.02 -3.84 -9.39
N GLN A 299 -5.70 -4.58 -10.47
CA GLN A 299 -4.34 -5.02 -10.75
C GLN A 299 -3.38 -3.84 -10.90
N THR A 300 -3.77 -2.82 -11.67
CA THR A 300 -2.93 -1.62 -11.85
C THR A 300 -2.76 -0.81 -10.56
N ILE A 301 -3.77 -0.81 -9.67
CA ILE A 301 -3.68 -0.19 -8.34
C ILE A 301 -2.68 -0.93 -7.46
N GLN A 302 -2.74 -2.26 -7.45
CA GLN A 302 -1.79 -3.11 -6.71
C GLN A 302 -0.36 -2.96 -7.22
N GLU A 303 -0.18 -2.90 -8.55
CA GLU A 303 1.12 -2.64 -9.16
C GLU A 303 1.71 -1.32 -8.68
N LEU A 304 0.88 -0.28 -8.59
CA LEU A 304 1.30 1.02 -8.07
C LEU A 304 1.63 0.94 -6.57
N ALA A 305 0.74 0.38 -5.75
CA ALA A 305 0.94 0.27 -4.31
C ALA A 305 2.18 -0.56 -3.97
N GLY A 306 2.44 -1.65 -4.71
CA GLY A 306 3.66 -2.44 -4.58
C GLY A 306 4.91 -1.68 -5.00
N ALA A 307 4.86 -0.91 -6.10
CA ALA A 307 5.99 -0.07 -6.52
C ALA A 307 6.32 1.03 -5.49
N ILE A 308 5.29 1.63 -4.89
CA ILE A 308 5.42 2.61 -3.80
C ILE A 308 6.07 1.97 -2.57
N ALA A 309 5.59 0.79 -2.15
CA ALA A 309 6.15 0.07 -1.01
C ALA A 309 7.62 -0.29 -1.23
N GLN A 310 7.98 -0.76 -2.43
CA GLN A 310 9.37 -1.10 -2.79
C GLN A 310 10.29 0.13 -2.91
N ALA A 311 9.73 1.30 -3.22
CA ALA A 311 10.48 2.55 -3.29
C ALA A 311 10.73 3.18 -1.91
N ALA A 312 10.17 2.61 -0.84
CA ALA A 312 10.33 3.10 0.51
C ALA A 312 11.75 2.84 1.04
N ALA A 313 12.50 3.90 1.27
CA ALA A 313 13.83 3.89 1.87
C ALA A 313 14.00 5.13 2.77
N PRO A 314 15.01 5.15 3.65
CA PRO A 314 15.39 6.36 4.37
C PRO A 314 15.53 7.54 3.41
N GLY A 315 14.78 8.61 3.70
CA GLY A 315 14.78 9.83 2.91
C GLY A 315 16.15 10.49 2.89
N LEU A 316 16.46 11.23 1.82
CA LEU A 316 17.64 12.11 1.81
C LEU A 316 17.44 13.32 2.74
N LEU A 317 16.18 13.79 2.86
CA LEU A 317 15.72 14.95 3.63
C LEU A 317 14.34 14.60 4.24
N THR A 318 13.73 15.42 5.10
CA THR A 318 12.35 15.27 5.59
C THR A 318 11.36 16.18 4.82
N LEU A 319 10.04 15.97 4.97
CA LEU A 319 9.01 16.84 4.35
C LEU A 319 9.16 18.30 4.80
N GLU A 320 9.49 18.53 6.07
CA GLU A 320 9.73 19.86 6.65
C GLU A 320 11.00 20.50 6.09
N GLN A 321 12.06 19.70 5.96
CA GLN A 321 13.31 20.07 5.33
C GLN A 321 13.09 20.50 3.86
N PHE A 322 12.22 19.82 3.11
CA PHE A 322 11.98 20.12 1.70
C PHE A 322 11.18 21.40 1.42
N ARG A 323 10.39 21.90 2.40
CA ARG A 323 9.40 22.98 2.17
C ARG A 323 9.88 24.39 2.56
N THR A 324 11.09 24.57 3.08
CA THR A 324 11.54 25.90 3.58
C THR A 324 13.01 26.23 3.30
N ARG A 325 13.35 27.54 3.37
CA ARG A 325 14.69 28.17 3.36
C ARG A 325 15.75 27.48 4.24
N HIS A 326 15.33 26.63 5.17
CA HIS A 326 16.18 25.94 6.12
C HIS A 326 17.12 24.88 5.50
N HIS A 327 16.93 24.43 4.25
CA HIS A 327 17.71 23.30 3.73
C HIS A 327 19.16 23.63 3.35
N LEU A 328 19.36 24.73 2.62
CA LEU A 328 20.69 25.23 2.34
C LEU A 328 21.39 25.62 3.66
N LEU A 329 20.67 26.27 4.57
CA LEU A 329 21.18 26.60 5.91
C LEU A 329 21.55 25.38 6.74
N ALA A 330 20.74 24.32 6.76
CA ALA A 330 21.02 23.09 7.51
C ALA A 330 22.25 22.36 6.95
N TRP A 331 22.33 22.24 5.62
CA TRP A 331 23.51 21.68 4.95
C TRP A 331 24.77 22.52 5.22
N VAL A 332 24.65 23.85 5.18
CA VAL A 332 25.72 24.78 5.54
C VAL A 332 26.13 24.59 7.00
N ARG A 333 25.20 24.57 7.95
CA ARG A 333 25.48 24.38 9.39
C ARG A 333 26.21 23.08 9.66
N GLU A 334 25.79 21.98 9.04
CA GLU A 334 26.43 20.67 9.19
C GLU A 334 27.88 20.71 8.68
N ARG A 335 28.12 21.21 7.47
CA ARG A 335 29.46 21.29 6.87
C ARG A 335 30.36 22.28 7.59
N LEU A 336 29.82 23.42 8.05
CA LEU A 336 30.53 24.36 8.89
C LEU A 336 30.87 23.74 10.24
N GLY A 337 29.96 23.01 10.87
CA GLY A 337 30.22 22.29 12.11
C GLY A 337 31.31 21.23 11.96
N GLU A 338 31.29 20.45 10.88
CA GLU A 338 32.38 19.50 10.57
C GLU A 338 33.72 20.22 10.38
N ALA A 339 33.75 21.32 9.64
CA ALA A 339 34.96 22.10 9.41
C ALA A 339 35.49 22.76 10.70
N LEU A 340 34.61 23.34 11.51
CA LEU A 340 34.94 23.93 12.81
C LEU A 340 35.54 22.88 13.77
N ARG A 341 34.97 21.68 13.83
CA ARG A 341 35.50 20.57 14.65
C ARG A 341 36.84 20.04 14.13
N ARG A 342 36.96 19.83 12.81
CA ARG A 342 38.16 19.23 12.20
C ARG A 342 39.34 20.19 12.11
N GLU A 343 39.11 21.45 11.76
CA GLU A 343 40.16 22.42 11.47
C GLU A 343 40.50 23.32 12.68
N PHE A 344 39.52 23.57 13.57
CA PHE A 344 39.68 24.52 14.68
C PHE A 344 39.37 23.91 16.07
N ALA A 345 38.98 22.63 16.16
CA ALA A 345 38.55 21.96 17.39
C ALA A 345 37.41 22.69 18.14
N ILE A 346 36.55 23.41 17.39
CA ILE A 346 35.41 24.14 17.93
C ILE A 346 34.17 23.24 17.84
N GLU A 347 33.58 22.91 19.00
CA GLU A 347 32.32 22.15 19.07
C GLU A 347 31.07 23.04 19.03
N LEU A 348 31.24 24.36 19.10
CA LEU A 348 30.11 25.30 19.04
C LEU A 348 29.35 25.19 17.70
N PRO A 349 28.01 25.20 17.74
CA PRO A 349 27.18 25.29 16.54
C PRO A 349 27.45 26.60 15.77
N ALA A 350 27.48 26.54 14.43
CA ALA A 350 27.78 27.68 13.58
C ALA A 350 26.79 28.85 13.73
N GLU A 351 25.53 28.56 14.07
CA GLU A 351 24.49 29.55 14.36
C GLU A 351 24.78 30.44 15.57
N LYS A 352 25.67 30.03 16.47
CA LYS A 352 26.04 30.78 17.69
C LYS A 352 27.30 31.62 17.52
N ILE A 353 27.90 31.60 16.31
CA ILE A 353 29.11 32.35 15.99
C ILE A 353 28.71 33.55 15.13
N CYS A 354 29.09 34.74 15.56
CA CYS A 354 28.78 36.00 14.91
C CYS A 354 30.04 36.69 14.39
N VAL A 355 29.95 37.31 13.22
CA VAL A 355 30.99 38.13 12.59
C VAL A 355 30.47 39.55 12.46
N SER A 356 31.05 40.46 13.23
CA SER A 356 30.71 41.88 13.20
C SER A 356 31.72 42.63 12.34
N VAL A 357 31.23 43.39 11.37
CA VAL A 357 32.05 44.20 10.46
C VAL A 357 31.62 45.65 10.59
N THR A 358 32.58 46.58 10.64
CA THR A 358 32.27 48.00 10.81
C THR A 358 32.25 48.71 9.46
N LEU A 359 31.09 49.23 9.07
CA LEU A 359 30.92 49.97 7.82
C LEU A 359 30.93 51.47 8.07
N ALA A 360 31.59 52.21 7.19
CA ALA A 360 31.52 53.66 7.14
C ALA A 360 30.27 54.11 6.37
N ARG A 361 29.19 54.45 7.07
CA ARG A 361 27.95 55.00 6.50
C ARG A 361 28.04 56.52 6.42
N ARG A 362 27.84 57.09 5.22
CA ARG A 362 27.83 58.54 5.04
C ARG A 362 26.60 59.17 5.68
N LYS A 363 26.80 60.14 6.57
CA LYS A 363 25.73 60.91 7.24
C LYS A 363 25.72 62.39 6.83
N GLY A 364 26.81 62.88 6.23
CA GLY A 364 26.95 64.27 5.78
C GLY A 364 27.67 64.43 4.42
N PRO A 365 27.84 65.67 3.91
CA PRO A 365 28.56 65.93 2.67
C PRO A 365 30.06 65.57 2.77
N LEU A 366 30.60 64.88 1.75
CA LEU A 366 32.03 64.57 1.66
C LEU A 366 32.80 65.82 1.19
N VAL A 367 33.92 66.14 1.85
CA VAL A 367 34.91 67.05 1.28
C VAL A 367 35.60 66.33 0.12
N ASN A 368 35.57 66.92 -1.08
CA ASN A 368 36.25 66.37 -2.25
C ASN A 368 37.77 66.35 -2.00
N PRO A 369 38.45 65.18 -2.02
CA PRO A 369 39.88 65.09 -1.74
C PRO A 369 40.76 65.79 -2.80
N LEU A 370 40.20 66.22 -3.93
CA LEU A 370 40.89 66.95 -5.00
C LEU A 370 40.72 68.49 -4.90
N ALA A 371 40.06 69.02 -3.87
CA ALA A 371 39.86 70.45 -3.66
C ALA A 371 40.50 70.91 -2.32
N PRO A 372 41.69 71.56 -2.33
CA PRO A 372 42.48 71.80 -1.12
C PRO A 372 42.01 73.00 -0.26
N SER A 373 40.92 73.71 -0.61
CA SER A 373 40.48 74.94 0.09
C SER A 373 39.35 74.77 1.11
N GLY A 374 38.90 73.54 1.38
CA GLY A 374 37.81 73.26 2.33
C GLY A 374 38.27 73.13 3.79
N TYR A 375 38.89 74.16 4.38
CA TYR A 375 39.09 74.19 5.84
C TYR A 375 37.73 74.39 6.54
N VAL A 376 37.17 73.33 7.12
CA VAL A 376 36.14 73.51 8.15
C VAL A 376 36.89 73.89 9.43
N ALA A 377 36.83 75.18 9.81
CA ALA A 377 37.36 75.66 11.07
C ALA A 377 36.84 74.76 12.21
N VAL A 378 37.72 74.37 13.14
CA VAL A 378 37.41 73.44 14.26
C VAL A 378 36.14 73.86 15.04
N VAL A 379 35.81 75.15 15.03
CA VAL A 379 34.62 75.75 15.64
C VAL A 379 33.30 75.30 14.98
N ASN A 380 33.29 74.97 13.68
CA ASN A 380 32.09 74.53 12.93
C ASN A 380 31.84 73.01 12.94
N ARG A 381 32.73 72.19 13.52
CA ARG A 381 32.44 70.75 13.73
C ARG A 381 31.24 70.51 14.66
N ARG A 382 30.91 71.47 15.53
CA ARG A 382 29.78 71.37 16.46
C ARG A 382 28.40 71.43 15.78
N HIS A 383 28.30 71.95 14.56
CA HIS A 383 27.02 72.13 13.85
C HIS A 383 26.76 71.14 12.71
N VAL A 384 27.77 70.40 12.24
CA VAL A 384 27.64 69.51 11.06
C VAL A 384 27.61 68.02 11.43
N GLY A 385 27.94 67.65 12.67
CA GLY A 385 28.02 66.26 13.11
C GLY A 385 29.09 65.45 12.37
N ASP A 386 29.29 64.19 12.77
CA ASP A 386 30.22 63.31 12.08
C ASP A 386 29.74 63.02 10.64
N THR A 387 30.60 63.27 9.66
CA THR A 387 30.28 63.07 8.23
C THR A 387 30.17 61.59 7.85
N VAL A 388 30.77 60.72 8.66
CA VAL A 388 30.79 59.27 8.52
C VAL A 388 30.38 58.67 9.86
N GLU A 389 29.33 57.86 9.85
CA GLU A 389 28.86 57.07 10.97
C GLU A 389 29.41 55.66 10.81
N LEU A 390 30.17 55.17 11.79
CA LEU A 390 30.63 53.79 11.82
C LEU A 390 29.47 52.93 12.32
N VAL A 391 28.88 52.14 11.44
CA VAL A 391 27.77 51.25 11.75
C VAL A 391 28.30 49.82 11.79
N PRO A 392 28.33 49.17 12.96
CA PRO A 392 28.63 47.75 13.02
C PRO A 392 27.44 46.97 12.43
N ILE A 393 27.73 46.06 11.52
CA ILE A 393 26.77 45.07 11.01
C ILE A 393 27.25 43.70 11.43
N THR A 394 26.39 42.96 12.11
CA THR A 394 26.66 41.61 12.59
C THR A 394 25.96 40.60 11.72
N TYR A 395 26.70 39.59 11.28
CA TYR A 395 26.19 38.44 10.55
C TYR A 395 26.45 37.18 11.35
N ARG A 396 25.48 36.26 11.42
CA ARG A 396 25.75 34.91 11.91
C ARG A 396 26.60 34.15 10.88
N LEU A 397 27.47 33.26 11.33
CA LEU A 397 28.41 32.56 10.45
C LEU A 397 27.70 31.70 9.40
N ASP A 398 26.57 31.09 9.75
CA ASP A 398 25.74 30.29 8.82
C ASP A 398 25.04 31.15 7.76
N GLU A 399 24.59 32.36 8.11
CA GLU A 399 23.99 33.30 7.17
C GLU A 399 25.04 33.97 6.29
N LEU A 400 26.19 34.30 6.87
CA LEU A 400 27.36 34.83 6.17
C LEU A 400 27.85 33.87 5.09
N ALA A 401 27.75 32.57 5.35
CA ALA A 401 28.09 31.51 4.39
C ALA A 401 27.17 31.47 3.15
N LEU A 402 26.00 32.10 3.21
CA LEU A 402 25.09 32.23 2.07
C LEU A 402 25.32 33.50 1.25
N LEU A 403 26.12 34.43 1.75
CA LEU A 403 26.43 35.67 1.04
C LEU A 403 27.43 35.41 -0.09
N ASN A 404 27.25 36.11 -1.22
CA ASN A 404 28.09 35.98 -2.40
C ASN A 404 29.59 36.16 -2.05
N ILE A 405 30.45 35.29 -2.61
CA ILE A 405 31.91 35.32 -2.46
C ILE A 405 32.50 36.70 -2.81
N ALA A 406 31.87 37.47 -3.72
CA ALA A 406 32.28 38.83 -4.06
C ALA A 406 32.19 39.83 -2.89
N TRP A 407 31.28 39.61 -1.93
CA TRP A 407 31.22 40.42 -0.69
C TRP A 407 32.49 40.26 0.16
N PHE A 408 33.17 39.11 0.05
CA PHE A 408 34.41 38.83 0.76
C PHE A 408 35.64 39.52 0.15
N ASP A 409 35.52 40.12 -1.04
CA ASP A 409 36.61 40.86 -1.71
C ASP A 409 36.68 42.34 -1.30
N LEU A 410 35.83 42.78 -0.36
CA LEU A 410 35.80 44.16 0.15
C LEU A 410 36.73 44.35 1.35
N ASP A 411 37.31 45.55 1.48
CA ASP A 411 38.25 45.94 2.57
C ASP A 411 37.63 45.90 3.97
N TYR A 412 36.31 45.75 4.08
CA TYR A 412 35.58 45.73 5.35
C TYR A 412 36.04 44.61 6.30
N TRP A 413 36.56 43.50 5.77
CA TRP A 413 37.12 42.39 6.57
C TRP A 413 38.29 42.80 7.48
N LEU A 414 38.96 43.92 7.21
CA LEU A 414 40.00 44.47 8.08
C LEU A 414 39.46 44.91 9.45
N THR A 415 38.16 45.15 9.57
CA THR A 415 37.48 45.54 10.83
C THR A 415 36.67 44.41 11.47
N ALA A 416 36.73 43.21 10.88
CA ALA A 416 35.88 42.10 11.29
C ALA A 416 36.28 41.56 12.67
N ARG A 417 35.29 41.25 13.50
CA ARG A 417 35.47 40.59 14.81
C ARG A 417 34.57 39.37 14.92
N VAL A 418 35.14 38.24 15.33
CA VAL A 418 34.41 36.99 15.57
C VAL A 418 34.10 36.88 17.07
N HIS A 419 32.85 36.62 17.40
CA HIS A 419 32.34 36.59 18.77
C HIS A 419 31.17 35.61 18.88
N HIS A 420 30.83 35.27 20.10
CA HIS A 420 29.63 34.52 20.45
C HIS A 420 28.37 35.38 20.33
N GLU A 421 27.20 34.74 20.34
CA GLU A 421 25.89 35.43 20.34
C GLU A 421 25.72 36.40 21.54
N ASP A 422 26.38 36.13 22.66
CA ASP A 422 26.39 36.99 23.85
C ASP A 422 27.37 38.18 23.78
N GLY A 423 28.12 38.31 22.68
CA GLY A 423 29.10 39.36 22.47
C GLY A 423 30.52 39.06 22.96
N SER A 424 30.76 37.91 23.60
CA SER A 424 32.10 37.53 24.05
C SER A 424 33.02 37.15 22.87
N PRO A 425 34.32 37.53 22.87
CA PRO A 425 35.22 37.25 21.76
C PRO A 425 35.51 35.74 21.63
N LEU A 426 35.57 35.23 20.39
CA LEU A 426 35.91 33.84 20.11
C LEU A 426 37.35 33.75 19.57
N ASP A 427 38.33 33.69 20.47
CA ASP A 427 39.75 33.75 20.12
C ASP A 427 40.25 32.54 19.30
N SER A 428 39.52 31.41 19.36
CA SER A 428 39.85 30.20 18.61
C SER A 428 39.56 30.28 17.11
N LEU A 429 38.80 31.29 16.65
CA LEU A 429 38.47 31.49 15.24
C LEU A 429 38.76 32.93 14.81
N SER A 430 39.83 33.13 14.05
CA SER A 430 40.15 34.46 13.51
C SER A 430 39.18 34.88 12.38
N PRO A 431 38.99 36.19 12.13
CA PRO A 431 38.19 36.67 11.00
C PRO A 431 38.69 36.16 9.64
N GLU A 432 40.01 36.09 9.44
CA GLU A 432 40.64 35.45 8.28
C GLU A 432 40.28 33.96 8.16
N GLY A 433 40.26 33.25 9.30
CA GLY A 433 39.82 31.85 9.38
C GLY A 433 38.35 31.68 9.00
N ALA A 434 37.46 32.51 9.55
CA ALA A 434 36.04 32.52 9.20
C ALA A 434 35.81 32.83 7.71
N LYS A 435 36.53 33.82 7.15
CA LYS A 435 36.52 34.15 5.72
C LYS A 435 36.95 32.97 4.85
N ARG A 436 38.03 32.28 5.22
CA ARG A 436 38.54 31.11 4.49
C ARG A 436 37.55 29.95 4.54
N LEU A 437 36.96 29.70 5.71
CA LEU A 437 35.99 28.64 5.95
C LEU A 437 34.73 28.84 5.10
N VAL A 438 34.19 30.06 5.04
CA VAL A 438 33.06 30.37 4.16
C VAL A 438 33.44 30.24 2.68
N ARG A 439 34.59 30.79 2.25
CA ARG A 439 35.04 30.69 0.85
C ARG A 439 35.28 29.24 0.40
N LYS A 440 35.83 28.41 1.28
CA LYS A 440 36.09 26.99 1.02
C LYS A 440 34.81 26.19 0.96
N LEU A 441 33.80 26.54 1.77
CA LEU A 441 32.49 25.88 1.72
C LEU A 441 31.80 26.11 0.36
N ASP A 442 31.89 27.34 -0.18
CA ASP A 442 31.16 27.79 -1.37
C ASP A 442 29.73 27.25 -1.39
N ALA A 443 28.89 27.78 -0.49
CA ALA A 443 27.58 27.19 -0.21
C ALA A 443 26.69 27.03 -1.46
N GLY A 444 26.80 27.96 -2.42
CA GLY A 444 26.10 27.87 -3.70
C GLY A 444 26.57 26.68 -4.52
N SER A 445 27.83 26.68 -4.98
CA SER A 445 28.33 25.61 -5.86
C SER A 445 28.42 24.25 -5.15
N GLY A 446 28.80 24.26 -3.87
CA GLY A 446 28.92 23.07 -3.03
C GLY A 446 27.58 22.36 -2.82
N TYR A 447 26.51 23.12 -2.56
CA TYR A 447 25.16 22.55 -2.45
C TYR A 447 24.67 21.99 -3.79
N ILE A 448 24.92 22.67 -4.90
CA ILE A 448 24.58 22.17 -6.24
C ILE A 448 25.33 20.87 -6.57
N SER A 449 26.62 20.78 -6.25
CA SER A 449 27.40 19.55 -6.40
C SER A 449 26.84 18.43 -5.53
N PHE A 450 26.49 18.73 -4.27
CA PHE A 450 25.86 17.79 -3.37
C PHE A 450 24.55 17.23 -3.96
N LEU A 451 23.65 18.10 -4.45
CA LEU A 451 22.39 17.66 -5.08
C LEU A 451 22.64 16.78 -6.31
N ARG A 452 23.60 17.14 -7.18
CA ARG A 452 23.97 16.34 -8.36
C ARG A 452 24.46 14.96 -7.96
N THR A 453 25.39 14.88 -7.01
CA THR A 453 25.95 13.60 -6.58
C THR A 453 24.90 12.71 -5.92
N HIS A 454 24.05 13.25 -5.05
CA HIS A 454 23.04 12.48 -4.32
C HIS A 454 21.78 12.16 -5.13
N LEU A 455 21.48 12.89 -6.20
CA LEU A 455 20.27 12.67 -7.02
C LEU A 455 20.55 12.10 -8.41
N LEU A 456 21.77 12.20 -8.95
CA LEU A 456 22.08 11.70 -10.30
C LEU A 456 23.22 10.68 -10.37
N GLU A 457 24.25 10.81 -9.54
CA GLU A 457 25.53 10.11 -9.77
C GLU A 457 25.77 8.91 -8.84
N SER A 458 25.39 9.02 -7.56
CA SER A 458 25.64 7.97 -6.57
C SER A 458 24.91 6.65 -6.89
N SER A 459 25.35 5.54 -6.27
CA SER A 459 24.62 4.26 -6.36
C SER A 459 23.17 4.40 -5.86
N ALA A 460 23.01 5.07 -4.72
CA ALA A 460 21.73 5.38 -4.11
C ALA A 460 20.87 6.32 -4.98
N ALA A 461 21.48 7.25 -5.73
CA ALA A 461 20.80 8.07 -6.73
C ALA A 461 20.23 7.23 -7.88
N ARG A 462 21.03 6.29 -8.42
CA ARG A 462 20.59 5.38 -9.48
C ARG A 462 19.47 4.46 -9.02
N TRP A 463 19.52 3.99 -7.76
CA TRP A 463 18.42 3.25 -7.15
C TRP A 463 17.15 4.09 -7.07
N ARG A 464 17.23 5.33 -6.58
CA ARG A 464 16.09 6.27 -6.50
C ARG A 464 15.51 6.60 -7.88
N MET A 465 16.35 6.79 -8.89
CA MET A 465 15.93 6.99 -10.27
C MET A 465 15.12 5.80 -10.79
N GLN A 466 15.57 4.57 -10.53
CA GLN A 466 14.85 3.36 -10.92
C GLN A 466 13.54 3.21 -10.15
N ALA A 467 13.54 3.44 -8.83
CA ALA A 467 12.35 3.40 -7.99
C ALA A 467 11.30 4.43 -8.44
N HIS A 468 11.71 5.67 -8.69
CA HIS A 468 10.88 6.72 -9.27
C HIS A 468 10.29 6.29 -10.61
N GLY A 469 11.13 5.73 -11.49
CA GLY A 469 10.71 5.27 -12.81
C GLY A 469 9.68 4.16 -12.74
N ASN A 470 9.83 3.22 -11.80
CA ASN A 470 8.86 2.16 -11.55
C ASN A 470 7.53 2.71 -11.02
N ILE A 471 7.53 3.65 -10.05
CA ILE A 471 6.32 4.32 -9.57
C ILE A 471 5.62 5.05 -10.72
N THR A 472 6.38 5.83 -11.51
CA THR A 472 5.84 6.59 -12.64
C THR A 472 5.21 5.66 -13.67
N ARG A 473 5.88 4.54 -13.97
CA ARG A 473 5.38 3.51 -14.90
C ARG A 473 4.07 2.90 -14.42
N THR A 474 4.01 2.42 -13.18
CA THR A 474 2.80 1.76 -12.65
C THR A 474 1.66 2.75 -12.46
N ARG A 475 1.97 4.00 -12.09
CA ARG A 475 1.00 5.10 -12.07
C ARG A 475 0.42 5.36 -13.44
N MET A 476 1.26 5.52 -14.47
CA MET A 476 0.82 5.69 -15.85
C MET A 476 -0.07 4.54 -16.31
N HIS A 477 0.24 3.30 -15.88
CA HIS A 477 -0.55 2.10 -16.18
C HIS A 477 -1.94 2.18 -15.54
N ALA A 478 -2.03 2.56 -14.26
CA ALA A 478 -3.30 2.75 -13.57
C ALA A 478 -4.14 3.89 -14.15
N GLU A 479 -3.50 5.01 -14.48
CA GLU A 479 -4.15 6.14 -15.15
C GLU A 479 -4.63 5.75 -16.56
N ALA A 480 -3.93 4.86 -17.27
CA ALA A 480 -4.34 4.35 -18.58
C ALA A 480 -5.54 3.41 -18.47
N ALA A 481 -5.57 2.53 -17.48
CA ALA A 481 -6.72 1.67 -17.19
C ALA A 481 -7.97 2.52 -16.90
N LYS A 482 -7.83 3.57 -16.06
CA LYS A 482 -8.88 4.55 -15.84
C LYS A 482 -9.33 5.19 -17.16
N ALA A 483 -8.38 5.71 -17.95
CA ALA A 483 -8.71 6.43 -19.18
C ALA A 483 -9.46 5.57 -20.21
N ARG A 484 -9.17 4.26 -20.26
CA ARG A 484 -9.89 3.29 -21.08
C ARG A 484 -11.35 3.14 -20.64
N TYR A 485 -11.58 2.79 -19.37
CA TYR A 485 -12.92 2.43 -18.88
C TYR A 485 -13.81 3.66 -18.60
N ALA A 486 -13.21 4.78 -18.21
CA ALA A 486 -13.90 6.07 -18.08
C ALA A 486 -14.11 6.79 -19.43
N ARG A 487 -13.72 6.17 -20.57
CA ARG A 487 -13.85 6.71 -21.93
C ARG A 487 -13.24 8.10 -22.11
N HIS A 488 -12.02 8.30 -21.60
CA HIS A 488 -11.28 9.57 -21.77
C HIS A 488 -10.57 9.69 -23.13
N LEU A 489 -10.41 8.56 -23.82
CA LEU A 489 -9.77 8.45 -25.13
C LEU A 489 -10.82 8.55 -26.24
N LEU A 490 -10.40 8.78 -27.49
CA LEU A 490 -11.34 8.87 -28.60
C LEU A 490 -11.96 7.49 -28.85
N GLU A 491 -13.28 7.45 -29.06
CA GLU A 491 -13.98 6.22 -29.41
C GLU A 491 -13.56 5.78 -30.83
N GLY A 492 -13.16 4.52 -30.97
CA GLY A 492 -12.73 3.93 -32.24
C GLY A 492 -12.72 2.40 -32.15
N THR A 493 -12.82 1.73 -33.30
CA THR A 493 -13.03 0.27 -33.39
C THR A 493 -11.93 -0.60 -32.79
N GLN A 494 -10.75 -0.04 -32.47
CA GLN A 494 -9.59 -0.78 -31.95
C GLN A 494 -8.90 -0.16 -30.73
N GLU A 495 -9.53 0.81 -30.05
CA GLU A 495 -8.95 1.50 -28.88
C GLU A 495 -7.50 2.00 -29.11
N ARG A 496 -7.25 2.62 -30.28
CA ARG A 496 -5.90 2.99 -30.75
C ARG A 496 -5.09 3.76 -29.70
N GLY A 497 -5.67 4.82 -29.12
CA GLY A 497 -5.01 5.63 -28.10
C GLY A 497 -4.54 4.80 -26.89
N TYR A 498 -5.36 3.83 -26.45
CA TYR A 498 -5.00 2.96 -25.33
C TYR A 498 -3.83 2.03 -25.70
N ARG A 499 -3.85 1.46 -26.91
CA ARG A 499 -2.74 0.62 -27.41
C ARG A 499 -1.44 1.41 -27.51
N TRP A 500 -1.49 2.66 -27.98
CA TRP A 500 -0.33 3.56 -28.02
C TRP A 500 0.24 3.80 -26.63
N ILE A 501 -0.61 4.13 -25.66
CA ILE A 501 -0.20 4.33 -24.26
C ILE A 501 0.45 3.06 -23.71
N LYS A 502 -0.18 1.90 -23.89
CA LYS A 502 0.34 0.61 -23.40
C LYS A 502 1.71 0.28 -23.99
N ALA A 503 1.93 0.53 -25.29
CA ALA A 503 3.24 0.32 -25.90
C ALA A 503 4.32 1.29 -25.39
N VAL A 504 3.96 2.53 -25.09
CA VAL A 504 4.88 3.50 -24.47
C VAL A 504 5.27 3.07 -23.06
N ILE A 505 4.32 2.62 -22.25
CA ILE A 505 4.56 2.16 -20.87
C ILE A 505 5.41 0.87 -20.85
N ASN A 506 5.13 -0.06 -21.76
CA ASN A 506 5.82 -1.36 -21.81
C ASN A 506 7.21 -1.28 -22.47
N HIS A 507 7.36 -0.40 -23.46
CA HIS A 507 8.61 -0.16 -24.18
C HIS A 507 8.97 1.32 -24.06
N PRO A 508 9.60 1.73 -22.95
CA PRO A 508 9.88 3.13 -22.65
C PRO A 508 10.87 3.77 -23.63
N ASP A 509 11.74 2.99 -24.26
CA ASP A 509 12.66 3.48 -25.29
C ASP A 509 11.99 3.51 -26.67
N ASN A 510 12.06 4.66 -27.34
CA ASN A 510 11.55 4.87 -28.69
C ASN A 510 12.17 3.91 -29.74
N ARG A 511 13.40 3.41 -29.52
CA ARG A 511 14.13 2.52 -30.45
C ARG A 511 13.59 1.09 -30.49
N TRP A 512 13.08 0.59 -29.37
CA TRP A 512 12.72 -0.81 -29.18
C TRP A 512 11.20 -1.04 -29.11
N ARG A 513 10.40 -0.04 -29.50
CA ARG A 513 8.94 -0.10 -29.42
C ARG A 513 8.35 -0.84 -30.64
N PRO A 514 7.44 -1.80 -30.43
CA PRO A 514 6.74 -2.46 -31.54
C PRO A 514 5.86 -1.47 -32.32
N ALA A 515 5.66 -1.73 -33.61
CA ALA A 515 4.70 -0.98 -34.41
C ALA A 515 3.27 -1.34 -34.01
N ILE A 516 2.38 -0.35 -33.95
CA ILE A 516 0.94 -0.52 -33.73
C ILE A 516 0.23 -0.04 -34.99
N ASP A 517 -0.57 -0.91 -35.59
CA ASP A 517 -1.28 -0.63 -36.85
C ASP A 517 -0.30 -0.16 -37.94
N GLU A 518 0.86 -0.83 -38.03
CA GLU A 518 1.98 -0.49 -38.93
C GLU A 518 2.66 0.86 -38.64
N GLN A 519 2.29 1.53 -37.55
CA GLN A 519 2.85 2.82 -37.17
C GLN A 519 3.78 2.70 -35.97
N ARG A 520 4.97 3.27 -36.10
CA ARG A 520 5.85 3.49 -34.95
C ARG A 520 5.41 4.72 -34.19
N VAL A 521 5.15 4.54 -32.90
CA VAL A 521 4.74 5.62 -32.00
C VAL A 521 5.97 6.20 -31.32
N MET A 522 6.04 7.53 -31.21
CA MET A 522 7.14 8.28 -30.61
C MET A 522 6.64 9.09 -29.41
N VAL A 523 7.45 9.15 -28.35
CA VAL A 523 7.22 10.03 -27.20
C VAL A 523 8.12 11.26 -27.31
N HIS A 524 7.52 12.42 -27.09
CA HIS A 524 8.15 13.71 -27.16
C HIS A 524 8.04 14.46 -25.83
N GLN A 525 9.12 15.12 -25.45
CA GLN A 525 9.16 16.06 -24.35
C GLN A 525 8.67 17.41 -24.85
N LEU A 526 7.71 18.05 -24.17
CA LEU A 526 7.29 19.40 -24.54
C LEU A 526 8.20 20.45 -23.91
N THR A 527 8.60 21.43 -24.70
CA THR A 527 9.37 22.61 -24.27
C THR A 527 8.71 23.88 -24.79
N VAL A 528 8.73 24.95 -24.01
CA VAL A 528 8.20 26.26 -24.38
C VAL A 528 9.24 27.33 -24.08
N ASP A 529 9.58 28.15 -25.08
CA ASP A 529 10.67 29.15 -24.97
C ASP A 529 11.98 28.53 -24.43
N GLY A 530 12.27 27.27 -24.79
CA GLY A 530 13.46 26.53 -24.33
C GLY A 530 13.33 25.87 -22.95
N HIS A 531 12.22 26.09 -22.22
CA HIS A 531 11.99 25.49 -20.90
C HIS A 531 11.12 24.23 -20.98
N THR A 532 11.53 23.16 -20.31
CA THR A 532 10.80 21.89 -20.27
C THR A 532 9.50 21.98 -19.48
N LEU A 533 8.39 21.52 -20.08
CA LEU A 533 7.13 21.29 -19.36
C LEU A 533 7.25 20.01 -18.54
N GLN A 534 7.35 20.15 -17.23
CA GLN A 534 7.58 19.06 -16.29
C GLN A 534 6.41 18.08 -16.27
N GLY A 535 6.70 16.78 -16.48
CA GLY A 535 5.72 15.70 -16.43
C GLY A 535 4.71 15.65 -17.59
N VAL A 536 4.71 16.61 -18.52
CA VAL A 536 3.79 16.62 -19.67
C VAL A 536 4.45 15.98 -20.88
N LEU A 537 3.82 14.94 -21.44
CA LEU A 537 4.34 14.20 -22.59
C LEU A 537 3.38 14.27 -23.78
N LEU A 538 3.96 14.28 -24.98
CA LEU A 538 3.22 14.17 -26.23
C LEU A 538 3.59 12.87 -26.94
N ILE A 539 2.58 12.06 -27.26
CA ILE A 539 2.71 10.82 -28.01
C ILE A 539 2.10 11.02 -29.39
N LYS A 540 2.86 10.75 -30.44
CA LYS A 540 2.39 10.81 -31.83
C LYS A 540 3.02 9.71 -32.68
N ALA A 541 2.44 9.42 -33.83
CA ALA A 541 3.09 8.57 -34.82
C ALA A 541 4.37 9.23 -35.37
N GLN A 542 5.34 8.41 -35.76
CA GLN A 542 6.55 8.86 -36.45
C GLN A 542 6.21 9.47 -37.81
N ASN A 543 5.20 8.94 -38.50
CA ASN A 543 4.70 9.48 -39.75
C ASN A 543 3.83 10.72 -39.49
N GLU A 544 4.27 11.88 -39.97
CA GLU A 544 3.58 13.16 -39.75
C GLU A 544 2.25 13.28 -40.49
N ALA A 545 1.98 12.42 -41.47
CA ALA A 545 0.66 12.35 -42.13
C ALA A 545 -0.44 11.91 -41.14
N ILE A 546 -0.07 11.21 -40.06
CA ILE A 546 -0.99 10.72 -39.04
C ILE A 546 -1.20 11.80 -37.99
N GLN A 547 -2.42 12.33 -37.98
CA GLN A 547 -2.81 13.49 -37.18
C GLN A 547 -3.15 13.21 -35.71
N PRO A 548 -3.69 12.03 -35.31
CA PRO A 548 -4.00 11.78 -33.92
C PRO A 548 -2.79 11.85 -33.00
N LEU A 549 -2.99 12.41 -31.82
CA LEU A 549 -1.99 12.53 -30.78
C LEU A 549 -2.58 12.22 -29.41
N VAL A 550 -1.75 11.68 -28.53
CA VAL A 550 -2.10 11.43 -27.13
C VAL A 550 -1.25 12.31 -26.24
N LEU A 551 -1.88 13.02 -25.30
CA LEU A 551 -1.22 13.88 -24.34
C LEU A 551 -1.29 13.25 -22.94
N TYR A 552 -0.16 13.23 -22.26
CA TYR A 552 -0.08 12.90 -20.83
C TYR A 552 -0.03 14.19 -20.00
N THR A 553 -0.99 14.36 -19.10
CA THR A 553 -1.11 15.50 -18.16
C THR A 553 -1.36 14.98 -16.74
N PRO A 554 -0.34 14.52 -16.01
CA PRO A 554 -0.50 13.97 -14.67
C PRO A 554 -1.08 15.02 -13.71
N ASP A 555 -1.94 14.62 -12.78
CA ASP A 555 -2.59 15.53 -11.81
C ASP A 555 -3.37 16.70 -12.45
N ALA A 556 -3.86 16.54 -13.68
CA ALA A 556 -4.67 17.57 -14.31
C ALA A 556 -5.94 17.84 -13.47
N PRO A 557 -6.38 19.10 -13.34
CA PRO A 557 -7.48 19.51 -12.46
C PRO A 557 -8.85 18.89 -12.79
N ASP A 558 -9.02 18.37 -14.00
CA ASP A 558 -10.21 17.65 -14.45
C ASP A 558 -10.08 16.12 -14.31
N ARG A 559 -9.06 15.64 -13.57
CA ARG A 559 -8.77 14.22 -13.30
C ARG A 559 -8.53 13.38 -14.56
N ARG A 560 -8.16 14.01 -15.69
CA ARG A 560 -7.82 13.32 -16.96
C ARG A 560 -6.32 13.36 -17.23
N ALA A 561 -5.64 12.30 -16.82
CA ALA A 561 -4.21 12.13 -17.05
C ALA A 561 -3.89 11.85 -18.53
N TRP A 562 -4.63 10.95 -19.17
CA TRP A 562 -4.50 10.66 -20.59
C TRP A 562 -5.61 11.31 -21.41
N ARG A 563 -5.23 11.91 -22.53
CA ARG A 563 -6.16 12.56 -23.46
C ARG A 563 -5.77 12.27 -24.89
N GLU A 564 -6.73 11.90 -25.71
CA GLU A 564 -6.50 11.74 -27.15
C GLU A 564 -7.17 12.88 -27.91
N TYR A 565 -6.45 13.42 -28.90
CA TYR A 565 -6.94 14.47 -29.78
C TYR A 565 -6.78 14.05 -31.24
N PRO A 566 -7.72 14.46 -32.12
CA PRO A 566 -7.63 14.13 -33.54
C PRO A 566 -6.49 14.87 -34.25
N ASN A 567 -6.04 16.02 -33.72
CA ASN A 567 -4.93 16.81 -34.25
C ASN A 567 -4.46 17.89 -33.25
N THR A 568 -3.33 18.53 -33.55
CA THR A 568 -2.73 19.62 -32.75
C THR A 568 -3.65 20.84 -32.62
N ARG A 569 -4.47 21.14 -33.65
CA ARG A 569 -5.41 22.26 -33.60
C ARG A 569 -6.49 22.04 -32.52
N ALA A 570 -6.99 20.81 -32.37
CA ALA A 570 -7.96 20.46 -31.34
C ALA A 570 -7.36 20.61 -29.92
N LEU A 571 -6.12 20.18 -29.72
CA LEU A 571 -5.37 20.38 -28.47
C LEU A 571 -5.24 21.88 -28.13
N LEU A 572 -4.76 22.71 -29.06
CA LEU A 572 -4.60 24.16 -28.82
C LEU A 572 -5.93 24.88 -28.60
N LYS A 573 -7.02 24.40 -29.21
CA LYS A 573 -8.38 24.91 -28.97
C LYS A 573 -8.85 24.56 -27.56
N MET A 574 -8.59 23.35 -27.08
CA MET A 574 -8.89 22.93 -25.72
C MET A 574 -8.16 23.81 -24.70
N LEU A 575 -6.83 23.97 -24.84
CA LEU A 575 -6.00 24.75 -23.91
C LEU A 575 -6.44 26.21 -23.78
N ARG A 576 -6.97 26.79 -24.86
CA ARG A 576 -7.54 28.14 -24.84
C ARG A 576 -8.86 28.21 -24.06
N ARG A 577 -9.73 27.20 -24.25
CA ARG A 577 -11.08 27.17 -23.70
C ARG A 577 -11.13 26.85 -22.21
N THR A 578 -10.18 26.09 -21.69
CA THR A 578 -10.23 25.58 -20.31
C THR A 578 -9.24 26.33 -19.39
N PRO A 579 -9.69 27.28 -18.56
CA PRO A 579 -8.80 28.09 -17.71
C PRO A 579 -8.00 27.26 -16.70
N ALA A 580 -8.61 26.20 -16.14
CA ALA A 580 -7.94 25.32 -15.18
C ALA A 580 -6.74 24.60 -15.80
N LEU A 581 -6.89 24.07 -17.03
CA LEU A 581 -5.80 23.40 -17.74
C LEU A 581 -4.71 24.36 -18.20
N ARG A 582 -5.06 25.61 -18.50
CA ARG A 582 -4.07 26.64 -18.79
C ARG A 582 -3.22 26.98 -17.57
N ARG A 583 -3.85 27.18 -16.40
CA ARG A 583 -3.13 27.38 -15.13
C ARG A 583 -2.23 26.20 -14.81
N TYR A 584 -2.74 24.99 -14.99
CA TYR A 584 -1.97 23.76 -14.83
C TYR A 584 -0.72 23.74 -15.73
N LEU A 585 -0.83 24.05 -17.02
CA LEU A 585 0.35 24.07 -17.91
C LEU A 585 1.37 25.14 -17.51
N VAL A 586 0.92 26.31 -17.06
CA VAL A 586 1.81 27.37 -16.55
C VAL A 586 2.58 26.87 -15.32
N GLN A 587 1.92 26.16 -14.40
CA GLN A 587 2.56 25.56 -13.22
C GLN A 587 3.57 24.46 -13.58
N ARG A 588 3.40 23.78 -14.72
CA ARG A 588 4.37 22.77 -15.20
C ARG A 588 5.60 23.39 -15.86
N ALA A 589 5.71 24.71 -15.96
CA ALA A 589 6.84 25.42 -16.56
C ALA A 589 7.52 26.37 -15.54
N PRO A 590 8.04 25.87 -14.39
CA PRO A 590 8.48 26.73 -13.29
C PRO A 590 9.61 27.70 -13.65
N LEU A 591 10.46 27.32 -14.62
CA LEU A 591 11.58 28.15 -15.09
C LEU A 591 11.19 29.14 -16.20
N ALA A 592 9.96 29.09 -16.71
CA ALA A 592 9.48 29.99 -17.76
C ALA A 592 8.72 31.20 -17.17
N ASP A 593 8.67 32.30 -17.92
CA ASP A 593 7.80 33.44 -17.55
C ASP A 593 6.32 33.05 -17.68
N GLY A 594 5.69 32.77 -16.54
CA GLY A 594 4.30 32.31 -16.47
C GLY A 594 3.28 33.32 -17.01
N MET A 595 3.52 34.63 -16.87
CA MET A 595 2.62 35.67 -17.40
C MET A 595 2.67 35.72 -18.91
N ARG A 596 3.88 35.63 -19.48
CA ARG A 596 4.08 35.53 -20.93
C ARG A 596 3.47 34.25 -21.49
N LEU A 597 3.68 33.11 -20.83
CA LEU A 597 3.13 31.82 -21.23
C LEU A 597 1.60 31.81 -21.23
N ASP A 598 0.94 32.29 -20.16
CA ASP A 598 -0.53 32.40 -20.10
C ASP A 598 -1.06 33.28 -21.26
N ARG A 599 -0.37 34.40 -21.54
CA ARG A 599 -0.72 35.30 -22.63
C ARG A 599 -0.59 34.63 -24.01
N LEU A 600 0.48 33.87 -24.26
CA LEU A 600 0.69 33.13 -25.51
C LEU A 600 -0.40 32.09 -25.74
N ILE A 601 -0.76 31.34 -24.69
CA ILE A 601 -1.84 30.35 -24.75
C ILE A 601 -3.16 31.03 -25.08
N ARG A 602 -3.56 32.07 -24.33
CA ARG A 602 -4.83 32.80 -24.55
C ARG A 602 -4.95 33.38 -25.96
N LYS A 603 -3.88 34.00 -26.46
CA LYS A 603 -3.85 34.62 -27.80
C LYS A 603 -3.70 33.60 -28.94
N GLY A 604 -3.52 32.30 -28.63
CA GLY A 604 -3.32 31.26 -29.63
C GLY A 604 -2.00 31.38 -30.39
N ARG A 605 -1.00 32.05 -29.81
CA ARG A 605 0.32 32.30 -30.41
C ARG A 605 1.41 31.35 -29.87
N LEU A 606 1.00 30.26 -29.23
CA LEU A 606 1.92 29.30 -28.60
C LEU A 606 2.77 28.53 -29.63
N GLY A 607 2.24 28.23 -30.81
CA GLY A 607 2.85 27.32 -31.79
C GLY A 607 4.34 27.56 -32.09
N PRO A 608 4.77 28.78 -32.47
CA PRO A 608 6.17 29.08 -32.79
C PRO A 608 7.15 28.91 -31.62
N HIS A 609 6.65 28.94 -30.39
CA HIS A 609 7.45 28.89 -29.17
C HIS A 609 7.54 27.48 -28.58
N VAL A 610 6.82 26.51 -29.16
CA VAL A 610 6.80 25.12 -28.69
C VAL A 610 7.76 24.29 -29.53
N GLN A 611 8.62 23.55 -28.85
CA GLN A 611 9.38 22.46 -29.45
C GLN A 611 9.04 21.16 -28.75
N TRP A 612 9.07 20.06 -29.51
CA TRP A 612 8.77 18.72 -29.00
C TRP A 612 9.89 17.73 -29.35
N PRO A 613 11.11 17.90 -28.80
CA PRO A 613 12.19 16.93 -29.02
C PRO A 613 11.75 15.51 -28.66
N LYS A 614 12.20 14.52 -29.44
CA LYS A 614 12.00 13.10 -29.13
C LYS A 614 12.78 12.77 -27.86
N ILE A 615 12.18 11.99 -26.97
CA ILE A 615 12.90 11.47 -25.81
C ILE A 615 13.85 10.36 -26.28
N GLU A 616 15.11 10.47 -25.89
CA GLU A 616 16.12 9.45 -26.19
C GLU A 616 16.33 8.52 -24.99
N GLY A 617 16.53 7.23 -25.25
CA GLY A 617 16.70 6.23 -24.20
C GLY A 617 15.41 5.93 -23.42
N ASN A 618 15.56 5.53 -22.16
CA ASN A 618 14.44 5.15 -21.31
C ASN A 618 13.60 6.37 -20.88
N LEU A 619 12.32 6.40 -21.27
CA LEU A 619 11.34 7.43 -20.89
C LEU A 619 11.37 7.79 -19.40
N PHE A 620 11.37 6.80 -18.52
CA PHE A 620 11.21 7.03 -17.08
C PHE A 620 12.48 7.62 -16.46
N GLU A 621 13.65 7.25 -16.97
CA GLU A 621 14.92 7.88 -16.59
C GLU A 621 15.00 9.32 -17.11
N ALA A 622 14.55 9.57 -18.34
CA ALA A 622 14.51 10.91 -18.92
C ALA A 622 13.59 11.85 -18.12
N LEU A 623 12.40 11.38 -17.74
CA LEU A 623 11.48 12.12 -16.87
C LEU A 623 12.12 12.46 -15.52
N TYR A 624 12.76 11.50 -14.88
CA TYR A 624 13.46 11.72 -13.60
C TYR A 624 14.57 12.77 -13.75
N ARG A 625 15.43 12.62 -14.76
CA ARG A 625 16.53 13.56 -15.01
C ARG A 625 16.03 14.97 -15.29
N ALA A 626 14.97 15.12 -16.08
CA ALA A 626 14.38 16.42 -16.38
C ALA A 626 13.84 17.13 -15.14
N GLN A 627 13.20 16.39 -14.22
CA GLN A 627 12.71 16.93 -12.95
C GLN A 627 13.86 17.33 -12.02
N VAL A 628 14.83 16.44 -11.82
CA VAL A 628 16.00 16.71 -10.96
C VAL A 628 16.83 17.88 -11.48
N GLN A 629 17.03 17.98 -12.80
CA GLN A 629 17.75 19.10 -13.41
C GLN A 629 17.01 20.43 -13.24
N ALA A 630 15.68 20.43 -13.36
CA ALA A 630 14.90 21.64 -13.11
C ALA A 630 15.01 22.10 -11.65
N MET A 631 14.96 21.16 -10.70
CA MET A 631 15.17 21.47 -9.28
C MET A 631 16.57 22.04 -9.02
N ILE A 632 17.61 21.44 -9.63
CA ILE A 632 18.99 21.94 -9.50
C ILE A 632 19.11 23.34 -10.10
N ALA A 633 18.49 23.60 -11.27
CA ALA A 633 18.51 24.91 -11.89
C ALA A 633 17.77 25.98 -11.06
N GLU A 634 16.67 25.60 -10.41
CA GLU A 634 15.92 26.46 -9.49
C GLU A 634 16.72 26.76 -8.22
N ALA A 635 17.37 25.74 -7.64
CA ALA A 635 18.28 25.91 -6.51
C ALA A 635 19.47 26.83 -6.86
N ASP A 636 20.03 26.71 -8.06
CA ASP A 636 21.14 27.54 -8.56
C ASP A 636 20.69 29.01 -8.70
N ALA A 637 19.54 29.26 -9.33
CA ALA A 637 18.97 30.59 -9.48
C ALA A 637 18.73 31.27 -8.12
N ASN A 638 18.19 30.54 -7.14
CA ASN A 638 17.93 31.06 -5.80
C ASN A 638 19.22 31.31 -4.99
N SER A 639 20.28 30.53 -5.22
CA SER A 639 21.56 30.70 -4.52
C SER A 639 22.37 31.93 -4.98
N ARG A 640 22.09 32.48 -6.17
CA ARG A 640 22.88 33.54 -6.81
C ARG A 640 22.24 34.94 -6.77
N SER A 641 20.95 35.06 -6.45
CA SER A 641 20.26 36.36 -6.48
C SER A 641 20.55 37.17 -5.21
N HIS A 642 20.97 38.44 -5.37
CA HIS A 642 21.33 39.35 -4.26
C HIS A 642 20.14 40.16 -3.73
N SER A 643 18.96 40.08 -4.35
CA SER A 643 17.89 41.07 -4.21
C SER A 643 16.92 40.89 -3.03
N GLU A 644 17.13 39.91 -2.15
CA GLU A 644 16.14 39.50 -1.14
C GLU A 644 16.70 39.46 0.29
N LEU A 645 17.67 40.32 0.61
CA LEU A 645 18.17 40.48 1.98
C LEU A 645 17.45 41.56 2.80
N LEU A 646 16.43 42.23 2.22
CA LEU A 646 15.61 43.24 2.90
C LEU A 646 14.09 43.12 2.63
N GLY A 647 13.64 42.04 1.99
CA GLY A 647 12.23 41.74 1.79
C GLY A 647 11.98 40.26 1.98
N GLU A 648 10.93 39.91 2.72
CA GLU A 648 10.40 38.55 2.74
C GLU A 648 10.12 38.07 1.31
N ILE A 649 10.32 36.78 1.08
CA ILE A 649 10.12 36.04 -0.17
C ILE A 649 11.42 35.93 -0.98
N GLY A 650 11.79 34.68 -1.30
CA GLY A 650 12.96 34.34 -2.11
C GLY A 650 13.26 32.85 -2.19
N LEU A 651 13.19 32.17 -1.04
CA LEU A 651 13.29 30.71 -0.97
C LEU A 651 11.94 30.01 -0.74
N ALA A 652 10.83 30.77 -0.79
CA ALA A 652 9.47 30.22 -0.72
C ALA A 652 8.99 29.62 -2.05
N THR A 653 9.74 29.83 -3.13
CA THR A 653 9.31 29.59 -4.51
C THR A 653 9.90 28.34 -5.13
N LEU A 654 10.37 27.35 -4.36
CA LEU A 654 10.74 26.07 -4.97
C LEU A 654 9.46 25.35 -5.43
N HIS A 655 9.17 25.39 -6.73
CA HIS A 655 8.06 24.66 -7.33
C HIS A 655 8.45 23.19 -7.52
N LEU A 656 8.60 22.51 -6.39
CA LEU A 656 8.85 21.09 -6.38
C LEU A 656 7.63 20.35 -6.91
N THR A 657 7.80 19.67 -8.04
CA THR A 657 6.77 18.74 -8.51
C THR A 657 6.57 17.67 -7.45
N LEU A 658 5.31 17.34 -7.13
CA LEU A 658 4.97 16.36 -6.11
C LEU A 658 5.64 14.98 -6.30
N ASP A 659 6.07 14.63 -7.52
CA ASP A 659 6.79 13.38 -7.82
C ASP A 659 8.21 13.35 -7.22
N MET A 660 8.83 14.51 -7.00
CA MET A 660 10.13 14.63 -6.32
C MET A 660 10.01 14.54 -4.79
N ILE A 661 8.91 15.05 -4.22
CA ILE A 661 8.62 14.96 -2.78
C ILE A 661 8.60 13.48 -2.37
N SER A 662 8.00 12.60 -3.18
CA SER A 662 7.93 11.16 -2.89
C SER A 662 9.28 10.48 -2.69
N LEU A 663 10.37 10.96 -3.28
CA LEU A 663 11.68 10.30 -3.23
C LEU A 663 12.48 10.58 -1.95
N VAL A 664 12.04 11.60 -1.23
CA VAL A 664 12.74 12.15 -0.08
C VAL A 664 11.94 11.85 1.19
N LEU A 665 10.67 11.44 1.07
CA LEU A 665 9.84 11.16 2.23
C LEU A 665 10.12 9.81 2.90
N PRO A 666 9.97 9.73 4.23
CA PRO A 666 9.82 8.45 4.93
C PRO A 666 8.67 7.62 4.35
N ALA A 667 8.78 6.29 4.46
CA ALA A 667 7.83 5.31 3.94
C ALA A 667 6.33 5.66 4.12
N PRO A 668 5.84 6.07 5.31
CA PRO A 668 4.41 6.35 5.49
C PRO A 668 3.92 7.64 4.79
N ALA A 669 4.80 8.63 4.61
CA ALA A 669 4.45 9.86 3.90
C ALA A 669 4.52 9.67 2.37
N LEU A 670 5.45 8.84 1.89
CA LEU A 670 5.53 8.43 0.49
C LEU A 670 4.27 7.68 0.04
N SER A 671 3.79 6.76 0.87
CA SER A 671 2.65 5.93 0.53
C SER A 671 1.34 6.71 0.46
N SER A 672 1.04 7.54 1.46
CA SER A 672 -0.13 8.43 1.50
C SER A 672 -0.16 9.41 0.32
N LEU A 673 0.98 10.01 -0.03
CA LEU A 673 1.07 10.97 -1.13
C LEU A 673 0.90 10.31 -2.51
N ALA A 674 1.63 9.22 -2.78
CA ALA A 674 1.62 8.60 -4.10
C ALA A 674 0.32 7.82 -4.37
N PHE A 675 -0.21 7.11 -3.37
CA PHE A 675 -1.49 6.42 -3.49
C PHE A 675 -2.67 7.40 -3.44
N GLY A 676 -2.64 8.39 -2.55
CA GLY A 676 -3.66 9.43 -2.47
C GLY A 676 -3.86 10.16 -3.79
N ARG A 677 -2.79 10.44 -4.55
CA ARG A 677 -2.90 11.08 -5.87
C ARG A 677 -3.63 10.23 -6.91
N MET A 678 -3.39 8.92 -6.91
CA MET A 678 -4.12 7.99 -7.76
C MET A 678 -5.58 7.87 -7.29
N SER A 679 -5.79 7.75 -5.98
CA SER A 679 -7.12 7.62 -5.37
C SER A 679 -8.00 8.84 -5.61
N ILE A 680 -7.47 10.06 -5.47
CA ILE A 680 -8.17 11.31 -5.82
C ILE A 680 -8.51 11.34 -7.31
N SER A 681 -7.66 10.76 -8.16
CA SER A 681 -7.96 10.67 -9.59
C SER A 681 -9.05 9.64 -9.88
N VAL A 682 -9.09 8.49 -9.20
CA VAL A 682 -10.02 7.38 -9.52
C VAL A 682 -11.35 7.50 -8.78
N TRP A 683 -11.37 8.00 -7.54
CA TRP A 683 -12.54 8.08 -6.69
C TRP A 683 -12.97 9.53 -6.49
N ASP A 684 -14.14 9.87 -7.01
CA ASP A 684 -14.67 11.22 -6.88
C ASP A 684 -15.08 11.56 -5.43
N GLY A 685 -15.37 10.55 -4.59
CA GLY A 685 -15.86 10.76 -3.22
C GLY A 685 -14.81 11.04 -2.14
N PHE A 686 -13.51 11.00 -2.44
CA PHE A 686 -12.49 11.43 -1.46
C PHE A 686 -12.65 12.90 -1.07
N GLU A 687 -13.11 13.78 -1.96
CA GLU A 687 -13.35 15.20 -1.62
C GLU A 687 -14.67 15.43 -0.88
N ALA A 688 -15.61 14.48 -0.94
CA ALA A 688 -16.94 14.60 -0.33
C ALA A 688 -16.99 14.23 1.17
N MET A 689 -15.90 13.66 1.70
CA MET A 689 -15.80 13.18 3.08
C MET A 689 -15.23 14.25 4.04
N ASN A 690 -15.36 14.04 5.35
CA ASN A 690 -14.70 14.89 6.35
C ASN A 690 -13.18 14.68 6.36
N LYS A 691 -12.40 15.75 6.61
CA LYS A 691 -10.92 15.73 6.60
C LYS A 691 -10.28 14.66 7.50
N GLN A 692 -10.91 14.31 8.62
CA GLN A 692 -10.41 13.29 9.56
C GLN A 692 -10.58 11.86 9.00
N ASP A 693 -11.65 11.58 8.26
CA ASP A 693 -11.88 10.26 7.65
C ASP A 693 -11.02 10.05 6.38
N HIS A 694 -10.54 11.13 5.75
CA HIS A 694 -9.70 11.06 4.55
C HIS A 694 -8.40 10.31 4.77
N GLU A 695 -7.68 10.66 5.83
CA GLU A 695 -6.35 10.11 6.12
C GLU A 695 -6.44 8.65 6.54
N ALA A 696 -7.39 8.32 7.42
CA ALA A 696 -7.65 6.95 7.84
C ALA A 696 -8.04 6.05 6.66
N MET A 697 -8.95 6.52 5.78
CA MET A 697 -9.37 5.74 4.62
C MET A 697 -8.24 5.53 3.61
N LEU A 698 -7.38 6.54 3.37
CA LEU A 698 -6.19 6.38 2.54
C LEU A 698 -5.22 5.37 3.13
N HIS A 699 -4.97 5.44 4.43
CA HIS A 699 -4.09 4.51 5.13
C HIS A 699 -4.58 3.07 5.01
N HIS A 700 -5.88 2.82 5.25
CA HIS A 700 -6.48 1.50 5.08
C HIS A 700 -6.41 1.02 3.63
N ALA A 701 -6.69 1.88 2.65
CA ALA A 701 -6.59 1.52 1.23
C ALA A 701 -5.16 1.12 0.83
N ILE A 702 -4.16 1.90 1.23
CA ILE A 702 -2.75 1.57 0.97
C ILE A 702 -2.36 0.24 1.62
N ALA A 703 -2.69 0.07 2.90
CA ALA A 703 -2.40 -1.17 3.63
C ALA A 703 -2.99 -2.39 2.90
N ALA A 704 -4.17 -2.24 2.33
CA ALA A 704 -4.84 -3.31 1.60
C ALA A 704 -4.29 -3.60 0.21
N PHE A 705 -3.84 -2.59 -0.54
CA PHE A 705 -3.35 -2.76 -1.91
C PHE A 705 -1.83 -3.00 -2.01
N SER A 706 -1.05 -2.69 -0.98
CA SER A 706 0.44 -2.66 -1.05
C SER A 706 1.15 -4.02 -0.97
N HIS A 707 0.45 -5.14 -0.79
CA HIS A 707 1.04 -6.49 -0.71
C HIS A 707 2.13 -6.69 0.37
N ALA A 708 2.26 -5.78 1.35
CA ALA A 708 3.08 -5.98 2.53
C ALA A 708 2.34 -6.90 3.52
N THR A 709 2.45 -8.21 3.26
CA THR A 709 2.38 -9.36 4.19
C THR A 709 1.16 -9.58 5.12
N ASP A 710 0.33 -8.60 5.49
CA ASP A 710 -0.86 -8.85 6.36
C ASP A 710 -2.11 -8.00 6.01
N GLY A 711 -2.02 -7.05 5.08
CA GLY A 711 -3.10 -6.06 4.84
C GLY A 711 -4.34 -6.55 4.07
N LEU A 712 -4.38 -7.81 3.60
CA LEU A 712 -5.49 -8.31 2.77
C LEU A 712 -6.80 -8.55 3.54
N THR A 713 -6.78 -8.55 4.87
CA THR A 713 -7.99 -8.68 5.72
C THR A 713 -8.86 -7.42 5.62
N SER A 714 -8.23 -6.25 5.74
CA SER A 714 -8.56 -4.97 5.09
C SER A 714 -9.88 -4.83 4.32
N PHE A 715 -9.76 -5.23 3.05
CA PHE A 715 -10.70 -4.96 1.96
C PHE A 715 -11.45 -6.22 1.53
N ALA A 716 -11.19 -7.34 2.21
CA ALA A 716 -11.98 -8.55 2.10
C ALA A 716 -13.39 -8.39 2.70
N SER A 717 -13.85 -7.17 2.94
CA SER A 717 -15.11 -6.84 3.60
C SER A 717 -16.14 -6.17 2.66
N SER A 718 -15.69 -5.55 1.55
CA SER A 718 -16.59 -5.05 0.49
C SER A 718 -16.93 -6.15 -0.53
N PRO A 719 -18.21 -6.41 -0.85
CA PRO A 719 -18.59 -7.38 -1.87
C PRO A 719 -17.98 -7.12 -3.25
N LEU A 720 -18.02 -5.87 -3.74
CA LEU A 720 -17.50 -5.51 -5.07
C LEU A 720 -15.97 -5.65 -5.13
N MET A 721 -15.26 -5.16 -4.11
CA MET A 721 -13.80 -5.27 -4.05
C MET A 721 -13.35 -6.73 -3.89
N ARG A 722 -14.04 -7.54 -3.06
CA ARG A 722 -13.76 -8.98 -2.95
C ARG A 722 -13.89 -9.71 -4.28
N ARG A 723 -14.97 -9.49 -5.01
CA ARG A 723 -15.19 -10.11 -6.33
C ARG A 723 -14.09 -9.71 -7.32
N ALA A 724 -13.71 -8.44 -7.34
CA ALA A 724 -12.64 -7.94 -8.19
C ALA A 724 -11.26 -8.52 -7.80
N MET A 725 -10.95 -8.56 -6.51
CA MET A 725 -9.70 -9.11 -5.98
C MET A 725 -9.58 -10.61 -6.29
N ARG A 726 -10.66 -11.38 -6.08
CA ARG A 726 -10.72 -12.79 -6.50
C ARG A 726 -10.48 -12.91 -8.00
N GLY A 727 -10.89 -11.98 -8.86
CA GLY A 727 -10.67 -12.10 -10.30
C GLY A 727 -9.24 -11.80 -10.77
N LEU A 728 -8.34 -11.33 -9.90
CA LEU A 728 -7.02 -10.82 -10.29
C LEU A 728 -6.12 -11.92 -10.87
N PRO A 729 -5.67 -11.79 -12.14
CA PRO A 729 -4.67 -12.69 -12.65
C PRO A 729 -3.39 -12.47 -11.85
N PRO A 730 -2.78 -13.53 -11.33
CA PRO A 730 -1.52 -13.40 -10.62
C PRO A 730 -0.40 -12.99 -11.57
N GLN A 731 0.54 -12.22 -11.03
CA GLN A 731 1.70 -11.82 -11.80
C GLN A 731 2.63 -13.01 -12.02
N PRO A 732 3.17 -13.20 -13.24
CA PRO A 732 4.20 -14.20 -13.46
C PRO A 732 5.40 -13.88 -12.55
N PRO A 733 6.07 -14.89 -12.00
CA PRO A 733 7.23 -14.72 -11.17
C PRO A 733 8.36 -14.30 -12.07
N ARG A 734 9.08 -13.31 -11.57
CA ARG A 734 10.10 -12.65 -12.34
C ARG A 734 11.44 -13.26 -11.94
N PRO A 735 12.36 -13.47 -12.88
CA PRO A 735 13.74 -13.78 -12.50
C PRO A 735 14.29 -12.68 -11.59
N LEU A 736 15.28 -13.04 -10.77
CA LEU A 736 15.95 -12.06 -9.92
C LEU A 736 16.49 -10.88 -10.77
N PRO A 737 16.23 -9.62 -10.38
CA PRO A 737 16.70 -8.50 -11.16
C PRO A 737 18.22 -8.44 -11.09
N THR A 738 18.87 -8.29 -12.24
CA THR A 738 20.34 -8.16 -12.33
C THR A 738 20.89 -7.01 -11.50
N THR A 739 20.07 -6.00 -11.22
CA THR A 739 20.45 -4.85 -10.40
C THR A 739 20.71 -5.20 -8.92
N HIS A 740 20.28 -6.37 -8.45
CA HIS A 740 20.49 -6.85 -7.09
C HIS A 740 21.68 -7.80 -6.96
N GLU A 741 22.42 -8.02 -8.05
CA GLU A 741 23.62 -8.86 -8.04
C GLU A 741 24.66 -8.29 -7.06
N ALA A 742 25.14 -9.15 -6.16
CA ALA A 742 26.14 -8.81 -5.17
C ALA A 742 27.51 -9.32 -5.61
N ALA A 743 28.51 -8.42 -5.62
CA ALA A 743 29.89 -8.79 -5.84
C ALA A 743 30.44 -9.48 -4.57
N VAL A 744 30.67 -10.80 -4.65
CA VAL A 744 31.22 -11.60 -3.55
C VAL A 744 32.22 -12.61 -4.09
N ASP A 745 33.30 -12.81 -3.33
CA ASP A 745 34.28 -13.85 -3.60
C ASP A 745 33.71 -15.21 -3.17
N VAL A 746 33.39 -16.04 -4.15
CA VAL A 746 32.73 -17.35 -3.98
C VAL A 746 33.58 -18.30 -3.11
N SER A 747 34.91 -18.14 -3.08
CA SER A 747 35.80 -18.97 -2.26
C SER A 747 35.59 -18.78 -0.75
N LYS A 748 35.00 -17.64 -0.34
CA LYS A 748 34.74 -17.30 1.06
C LYS A 748 33.36 -17.72 1.56
N LEU A 749 32.58 -18.36 0.69
CA LEU A 749 31.22 -18.80 0.98
C LEU A 749 31.22 -20.26 1.43
N ARG A 750 30.47 -20.55 2.49
CA ARG A 750 30.24 -21.91 2.97
C ARG A 750 28.81 -22.32 2.66
N TYR A 751 28.62 -23.56 2.23
CA TYR A 751 27.31 -24.13 1.97
C TYR A 751 26.77 -24.78 3.26
N ARG A 752 25.53 -24.48 3.66
CA ARG A 752 24.92 -25.04 4.88
C ARG A 752 23.70 -25.90 4.52
N ILE A 753 23.54 -27.04 5.18
CA ILE A 753 22.56 -28.09 4.82
C ILE A 753 21.45 -28.24 5.88
N ASP A 754 21.42 -27.40 6.91
CA ASP A 754 20.57 -27.61 8.09
C ASP A 754 19.35 -26.65 8.13
N GLY A 755 18.15 -27.20 8.35
CA GLY A 755 16.92 -26.42 8.63
C GLY A 755 16.42 -25.54 7.47
N VAL A 756 15.94 -24.32 7.79
CA VAL A 756 15.46 -23.30 6.83
C VAL A 756 16.55 -22.84 5.84
N HIS A 757 17.81 -23.22 6.09
CA HIS A 757 18.97 -22.91 5.25
C HIS A 757 19.27 -23.99 4.19
N GLY A 758 18.53 -25.11 4.18
CA GLY A 758 18.69 -26.21 3.22
C GLY A 758 18.25 -25.89 1.78
N GLU A 759 17.81 -24.66 1.48
CA GLU A 759 17.33 -24.22 0.16
C GLU A 759 18.46 -23.87 -0.83
N GLU A 760 19.71 -24.30 -0.63
CA GLU A 760 20.91 -23.81 -1.32
C GLU A 760 21.27 -22.35 -1.02
N VAL A 761 21.33 -22.02 0.27
CA VAL A 761 21.80 -20.72 0.74
C VAL A 761 23.26 -20.84 1.21
N TYR A 762 24.09 -19.90 0.77
CA TYR A 762 25.50 -19.79 1.12
C TYR A 762 25.69 -18.79 2.26
N GLU A 763 26.55 -19.09 3.23
CA GLU A 763 26.89 -18.17 4.32
C GLU A 763 28.31 -17.62 4.16
N GLN A 764 28.48 -16.33 4.45
CA GLN A 764 29.77 -15.67 4.63
C GLN A 764 29.95 -15.31 6.10
N ILE A 765 30.84 -16.03 6.77
CA ILE A 765 31.17 -15.80 8.18
C ILE A 765 32.19 -14.65 8.25
N ASN A 766 31.87 -13.60 9.00
CA ASN A 766 32.78 -12.49 9.27
C ASN A 766 33.26 -12.55 10.72
N THR A 767 34.54 -12.35 10.99
CA THR A 767 35.13 -12.51 12.34
C THR A 767 34.75 -11.38 13.31
N LEU A 768 34.23 -10.25 12.80
CA LEU A 768 33.93 -9.03 13.57
C LEU A 768 32.54 -8.43 13.23
N GLY A 769 31.66 -9.16 12.54
CA GLY A 769 30.36 -8.63 12.09
C GLY A 769 29.29 -9.69 11.83
N PRO A 770 28.05 -9.29 11.49
CA PRO A 770 26.94 -10.21 11.27
C PRO A 770 27.20 -11.14 10.08
N VAL A 771 26.72 -12.38 10.20
CA VAL A 771 26.76 -13.39 9.12
C VAL A 771 25.91 -12.89 7.95
N ARG A 772 26.44 -12.99 6.73
CA ARG A 772 25.72 -12.64 5.49
C ARG A 772 25.33 -13.90 4.75
N TYR A 773 24.14 -13.90 4.16
CA TYR A 773 23.64 -15.03 3.39
C TYR A 773 23.58 -14.68 1.90
N PHE A 774 23.75 -15.68 1.03
CA PHE A 774 23.74 -15.50 -0.42
C PHE A 774 22.98 -16.62 -1.12
N VAL A 775 22.32 -16.29 -2.22
CA VAL A 775 21.73 -17.27 -3.14
C VAL A 775 22.34 -17.12 -4.53
N LYS A 776 22.31 -18.20 -5.31
CA LYS A 776 22.86 -18.26 -6.67
C LYS A 776 21.74 -18.51 -7.67
N ASP A 777 21.65 -17.69 -8.72
CA ASP A 777 20.69 -17.95 -9.79
C ASP A 777 21.20 -18.96 -10.84
N SER A 778 20.35 -19.29 -11.81
CA SER A 778 20.68 -20.24 -12.89
C SER A 778 21.80 -19.79 -13.83
N GLN A 779 22.10 -18.49 -13.86
CA GLN A 779 23.20 -17.91 -14.64
C GLN A 779 24.49 -17.80 -13.81
N GLY A 780 24.46 -18.22 -12.55
CA GLY A 780 25.58 -18.23 -11.64
C GLY A 780 25.84 -16.90 -10.94
N ARG A 781 24.92 -15.93 -11.04
CA ARG A 781 25.03 -14.64 -10.33
C ARG A 781 24.65 -14.81 -8.87
N MET A 782 25.33 -14.07 -8.00
CA MET A 782 25.16 -14.14 -6.56
C MET A 782 24.32 -12.97 -6.05
N TYR A 783 23.47 -13.22 -5.07
CA TYR A 783 22.58 -12.21 -4.48
C TYR A 783 22.70 -12.28 -2.96
N ASN A 784 22.88 -11.13 -2.30
CA ASN A 784 22.89 -11.06 -0.84
C ASN A 784 21.46 -11.14 -0.33
N VAL A 785 21.19 -12.02 0.63
CA VAL A 785 19.85 -12.27 1.18
C VAL A 785 19.84 -12.25 2.70
N HIS A 786 18.66 -12.03 3.27
CA HIS A 786 18.39 -12.32 4.67
C HIS A 786 17.02 -13.00 4.82
N PHE A 787 16.82 -13.67 5.94
CA PHE A 787 15.54 -14.28 6.28
C PHE A 787 14.77 -13.35 7.23
N ASP A 788 13.49 -13.10 6.97
CA ASP A 788 12.64 -12.18 7.78
C ASP A 788 11.78 -12.91 8.82
N GLY A 789 11.94 -14.23 8.96
CA GLY A 789 11.10 -15.09 9.80
C GLY A 789 10.06 -15.90 9.00
N HIS A 790 9.77 -15.50 7.76
CA HIS A 790 8.82 -16.17 6.89
C HIS A 790 9.37 -16.44 5.47
N ARG A 791 10.19 -15.54 4.92
CA ARG A 791 10.71 -15.60 3.55
C ARG A 791 12.14 -15.09 3.46
N TRP A 792 12.87 -15.58 2.45
CA TRP A 792 14.12 -14.99 2.02
C TRP A 792 13.87 -13.68 1.28
N ARG A 793 14.68 -12.66 1.54
CA ARG A 793 14.63 -11.36 0.88
C ARG A 793 15.99 -10.99 0.32
N VAL A 794 16.01 -10.47 -0.91
CA VAL A 794 17.22 -9.98 -1.58
C VAL A 794 17.46 -8.52 -1.24
N LEU A 795 18.70 -8.23 -0.86
CA LEU A 795 19.24 -6.91 -0.63
C LEU A 795 19.66 -6.28 -1.97
N ASP A 796 19.25 -5.03 -2.21
CA ASP A 796 19.83 -4.23 -3.29
C ASP A 796 21.14 -3.60 -2.81
N PRO A 797 22.30 -3.91 -3.40
CA PRO A 797 23.59 -3.39 -2.94
C PRO A 797 23.70 -1.86 -3.09
N ARG A 798 22.83 -1.23 -3.87
CA ARG A 798 22.81 0.23 -4.06
C ARG A 798 22.06 0.98 -2.95
N GLN A 799 21.17 0.29 -2.22
CA GLN A 799 20.40 0.82 -1.09
C GLN A 799 20.06 -0.33 -0.11
N PRO A 800 21.05 -0.84 0.66
CA PRO A 800 20.84 -1.98 1.55
C PRO A 800 19.86 -1.68 2.70
N ASP A 801 19.75 -0.41 3.10
CA ASP A 801 18.87 0.04 4.18
C ASP A 801 17.43 0.36 3.71
N ALA A 802 17.03 -0.12 2.52
CA ALA A 802 15.64 0.01 2.06
C ALA A 802 14.69 -0.67 3.05
N TYR A 803 13.55 -0.02 3.34
CA TYR A 803 12.60 -0.53 4.34
C TYR A 803 11.91 -1.82 3.88
N VAL A 804 11.69 -1.96 2.57
CA VAL A 804 11.08 -3.14 1.96
C VAL A 804 12.07 -3.77 1.00
N GLN A 805 12.42 -5.02 1.27
CA GLN A 805 13.30 -5.81 0.43
C GLN A 805 12.52 -6.85 -0.38
N LEU A 806 13.10 -7.25 -1.50
CA LEU A 806 12.43 -8.07 -2.50
C LEU A 806 12.33 -9.53 -2.02
N PRO A 807 11.12 -10.06 -1.75
CA PRO A 807 11.00 -11.45 -1.34
C PRO A 807 11.37 -12.37 -2.50
N ILE A 808 12.01 -13.49 -2.19
CA ILE A 808 12.44 -14.48 -3.17
C ILE A 808 12.05 -15.88 -2.71
N LYS A 809 11.90 -16.77 -3.69
CA LYS A 809 11.75 -18.20 -3.44
C LYS A 809 12.53 -19.01 -4.44
N ARG A 810 12.92 -20.20 -4.03
CA ARG A 810 13.50 -21.18 -4.92
C ARG A 810 12.41 -22.03 -5.55
N LEU A 811 12.44 -22.14 -6.86
CA LEU A 811 11.57 -23.03 -7.63
C LEU A 811 12.09 -24.46 -7.55
N ARG A 812 11.23 -25.44 -7.79
CA ARG A 812 11.61 -26.87 -7.79
C ARG A 812 12.62 -27.25 -8.86
N ASN A 813 12.75 -26.46 -9.92
CA ASN A 813 13.81 -26.60 -10.93
C ASN A 813 15.16 -26.01 -10.48
N GLY A 814 15.28 -25.57 -9.22
CA GLY A 814 16.48 -25.01 -8.62
C GLY A 814 16.62 -23.49 -8.81
N ASN A 815 15.81 -22.86 -9.65
CA ASN A 815 15.95 -21.44 -9.97
C ASN A 815 15.36 -20.55 -8.88
N TRP A 816 16.12 -19.54 -8.47
CA TRP A 816 15.58 -18.48 -7.63
C TRP A 816 14.83 -17.45 -8.46
N VAL A 817 13.64 -17.07 -7.99
CA VAL A 817 12.81 -16.05 -8.60
C VAL A 817 12.40 -15.03 -7.56
N VAL A 818 12.14 -13.81 -8.02
CA VAL A 818 11.36 -12.83 -7.25
C VAL A 818 10.06 -13.51 -6.92
N ASP A 819 9.78 -13.59 -5.63
CA ASP A 819 8.57 -14.18 -5.11
C ASP A 819 7.38 -13.28 -5.48
N SER A 820 6.90 -13.47 -6.71
CA SER A 820 5.50 -13.26 -7.03
C SER A 820 4.73 -14.46 -6.52
N ILE A 821 3.47 -14.23 -6.17
CA ILE A 821 2.59 -15.20 -5.53
C ILE A 821 2.43 -16.52 -6.35
N VAL A 822 2.92 -16.68 -7.60
CA VAL A 822 3.35 -17.98 -8.26
C VAL A 822 3.78 -17.80 -9.74
N LEU A 823 4.41 -18.85 -10.34
CA LEU A 823 4.65 -19.17 -11.78
C LEU A 823 3.37 -19.27 -12.61
N TRP A 824 3.16 -18.32 -13.54
CA TRP A 824 2.14 -18.32 -14.58
C TRP A 824 2.82 -18.16 -15.93
N HIS A 825 2.65 -19.10 -16.86
CA HIS A 825 3.07 -18.91 -18.24
C HIS A 825 1.97 -18.17 -18.99
N ASP A 826 2.30 -17.01 -19.59
CA ASP A 826 1.40 -16.16 -20.37
C ASP A 826 0.07 -15.73 -19.68
N GLY A 827 0.01 -15.80 -18.34
CA GLY A 827 -1.13 -15.32 -17.57
C GLY A 827 -2.33 -16.28 -17.46
N LEU A 828 -2.19 -17.54 -17.90
CA LEU A 828 -3.21 -18.60 -17.71
C LEU A 828 -2.57 -19.86 -17.09
N PRO A 829 -3.32 -20.66 -16.31
CA PRO A 829 -2.81 -21.90 -15.75
C PRO A 829 -2.75 -22.98 -16.84
N ASP A 830 -1.70 -23.80 -16.87
CA ASP A 830 -1.63 -24.97 -17.75
C ASP A 830 -2.59 -26.06 -17.23
N VAL A 831 -3.86 -25.94 -17.63
CA VAL A 831 -4.92 -26.84 -17.21
C VAL A 831 -4.65 -28.27 -17.70
N ALA A 832 -4.04 -28.44 -18.88
CA ALA A 832 -3.79 -29.77 -19.42
C ALA A 832 -2.77 -30.52 -18.57
N GLN A 833 -1.63 -29.88 -18.25
CA GLN A 833 -0.64 -30.47 -17.35
C GLN A 833 -1.20 -30.73 -15.95
N LEU A 834 -1.97 -29.77 -15.39
CA LEU A 834 -2.58 -29.92 -14.08
C LEU A 834 -3.48 -31.15 -13.98
N LEU A 835 -4.33 -31.40 -14.98
CA LEU A 835 -5.25 -32.55 -14.96
C LEU A 835 -4.51 -33.87 -15.21
N GLU A 836 -3.43 -33.85 -15.98
CA GLU A 836 -2.59 -35.02 -16.23
C GLU A 836 -1.85 -35.47 -14.96
N ASP A 837 -1.37 -34.52 -14.16
CA ASP A 837 -0.65 -34.80 -12.91
C ASP A 837 -1.57 -35.30 -11.79
N VAL A 838 -2.88 -35.05 -11.88
CA VAL A 838 -3.84 -35.27 -10.79
C VAL A 838 -4.77 -36.47 -11.05
N ARG A 839 -4.92 -36.91 -12.30
CA ARG A 839 -5.80 -38.02 -12.66
C ARG A 839 -5.45 -39.30 -11.88
N LEU A 840 -6.47 -40.08 -11.52
CA LEU A 840 -6.28 -41.35 -10.83
C LEU A 840 -5.55 -42.35 -11.74
N GLN A 841 -4.42 -42.87 -11.25
CA GLN A 841 -3.68 -43.96 -11.87
C GLN A 841 -3.21 -44.96 -10.80
N PRO A 842 -3.65 -46.22 -10.85
CA PRO A 842 -4.62 -46.80 -11.79
C PRO A 842 -6.06 -46.26 -11.60
N ALA A 843 -6.93 -46.46 -12.58
CA ALA A 843 -8.35 -46.16 -12.45
C ALA A 843 -8.99 -47.02 -11.35
N VAL A 844 -9.97 -46.45 -10.65
CA VAL A 844 -10.66 -47.10 -9.54
C VAL A 844 -12.13 -47.32 -9.93
N GLU A 845 -12.69 -48.49 -9.60
CA GLU A 845 -14.11 -48.76 -9.78
C GLU A 845 -14.91 -48.23 -8.58
N GLY A 846 -15.99 -47.49 -8.85
CA GLY A 846 -16.84 -46.89 -7.82
C GLY A 846 -18.31 -46.86 -8.24
N GLU A 847 -19.19 -46.56 -7.30
CA GLU A 847 -20.64 -46.47 -7.52
C GLU A 847 -21.05 -45.03 -7.85
N ALA A 848 -22.01 -44.85 -8.76
CA ALA A 848 -22.51 -43.53 -9.13
C ALA A 848 -23.28 -42.89 -7.96
N VAL A 849 -22.97 -41.63 -7.64
CA VAL A 849 -23.64 -40.89 -6.57
C VAL A 849 -25.00 -40.39 -7.08
N ALA A 850 -26.08 -40.80 -6.43
CA ALA A 850 -27.44 -40.46 -6.85
C ALA A 850 -27.67 -38.94 -6.88
N GLY A 851 -28.18 -38.43 -8.02
CA GLY A 851 -28.52 -37.02 -8.21
C GLY A 851 -27.35 -36.10 -8.59
N GLU A 852 -26.11 -36.61 -8.63
CA GLU A 852 -24.92 -35.82 -8.99
C GLU A 852 -24.31 -36.36 -10.30
N THR A 853 -24.27 -35.52 -11.33
CA THR A 853 -23.86 -35.95 -12.68
C THR A 853 -22.37 -36.28 -12.74
N ASN A 854 -22.00 -37.44 -13.29
CA ASN A 854 -20.62 -37.92 -13.46
C ASN A 854 -19.81 -38.08 -12.16
N LEU A 855 -20.42 -38.03 -10.99
CA LEU A 855 -19.74 -38.23 -9.71
C LEU A 855 -19.88 -39.69 -9.25
N TYR A 856 -18.75 -40.28 -8.85
CA TYR A 856 -18.66 -41.65 -8.36
C TYR A 856 -17.93 -41.69 -7.01
N ASP A 857 -18.25 -42.68 -6.19
CA ASP A 857 -17.61 -42.96 -4.90
C ASP A 857 -16.93 -44.34 -4.93
N ALA A 858 -15.62 -44.36 -4.68
CA ALA A 858 -14.86 -45.59 -4.48
C ALA A 858 -14.35 -45.64 -3.03
N GLY A 859 -15.11 -46.30 -2.14
CA GLY A 859 -14.69 -46.54 -0.76
C GLY A 859 -14.43 -45.26 0.07
N GLY A 860 -15.18 -44.18 -0.21
CA GLY A 860 -15.04 -42.87 0.42
C GLY A 860 -14.19 -41.88 -0.36
N GLN A 861 -13.57 -42.30 -1.47
CA GLN A 861 -12.88 -41.40 -2.41
C GLN A 861 -13.82 -41.00 -3.56
N LEU A 862 -14.25 -39.75 -3.55
CA LEU A 862 -15.05 -39.18 -4.63
C LEU A 862 -14.19 -38.86 -5.86
N TYR A 863 -14.71 -39.18 -7.05
CA TYR A 863 -14.07 -38.79 -8.31
C TYR A 863 -15.11 -38.43 -9.39
N LEU A 864 -14.72 -37.52 -10.30
CA LEU A 864 -15.48 -37.22 -11.50
C LEU A 864 -15.01 -38.10 -12.66
N GLN A 865 -15.94 -38.82 -13.28
CA GLN A 865 -15.70 -39.60 -14.51
C GLN A 865 -15.92 -38.71 -15.73
N LEU A 866 -14.81 -38.30 -16.39
CA LEU A 866 -14.82 -37.42 -17.55
C LEU A 866 -14.16 -38.13 -18.75
N GLY A 867 -14.99 -38.70 -19.63
CA GLY A 867 -14.49 -39.56 -20.71
C GLY A 867 -13.80 -40.81 -20.14
N THR A 868 -12.57 -41.07 -20.56
CA THR A 868 -11.72 -42.16 -20.05
C THR A 868 -10.90 -41.77 -18.81
N HIS A 869 -11.02 -40.53 -18.32
CA HIS A 869 -10.22 -40.02 -17.21
C HIS A 869 -11.04 -39.90 -15.93
N GLN A 870 -10.40 -40.21 -14.80
CA GLN A 870 -10.97 -40.07 -13.46
C GLN A 870 -10.20 -38.98 -12.70
N LEU A 871 -10.92 -37.97 -12.22
CA LEU A 871 -10.34 -36.87 -11.44
C LEU A 871 -10.79 -36.99 -9.98
N PRO A 872 -9.88 -37.12 -9.00
CA PRO A 872 -10.26 -37.18 -7.60
C PRO A 872 -10.78 -35.81 -7.14
N VAL A 873 -11.94 -35.81 -6.50
CA VAL A 873 -12.59 -34.59 -6.03
C VAL A 873 -13.07 -34.68 -4.59
N ARG A 874 -13.38 -33.55 -3.98
CA ARG A 874 -14.22 -33.46 -2.78
C ARG A 874 -15.32 -32.43 -3.02
N ARG A 875 -16.41 -32.49 -2.26
CA ARG A 875 -17.48 -31.49 -2.38
C ARG A 875 -16.98 -30.11 -1.95
N HIS A 876 -17.46 -29.08 -2.66
CA HIS A 876 -17.37 -27.69 -2.23
C HIS A 876 -18.57 -27.37 -1.33
N LEU A 877 -18.48 -26.32 -0.52
CA LEU A 877 -19.62 -25.83 0.28
C LEU A 877 -20.82 -25.36 -0.57
N LEU A 878 -20.61 -25.15 -1.88
CA LEU A 878 -21.63 -24.73 -2.84
C LEU A 878 -22.10 -25.98 -3.57
N ALA A 879 -23.41 -26.09 -3.78
CA ALA A 879 -23.98 -27.16 -4.58
C ALA A 879 -23.37 -27.15 -6.00
N ASP A 880 -23.23 -28.34 -6.60
CA ASP A 880 -22.70 -28.57 -7.96
C ASP A 880 -21.27 -28.03 -8.20
N HIS A 881 -20.52 -27.76 -7.14
CA HIS A 881 -19.11 -27.37 -7.19
C HIS A 881 -18.26 -28.43 -6.49
N TYR A 882 -17.10 -28.74 -7.07
CA TYR A 882 -16.21 -29.78 -6.58
C TYR A 882 -14.77 -29.28 -6.55
N HIS A 883 -14.07 -29.50 -5.44
CA HIS A 883 -12.64 -29.25 -5.37
C HIS A 883 -11.88 -30.40 -6.00
N LEU A 884 -10.99 -30.09 -6.93
CA LEU A 884 -10.00 -31.04 -7.41
C LEU A 884 -9.01 -31.34 -6.28
N GLN A 885 -8.84 -32.63 -5.94
CA GLN A 885 -7.87 -33.04 -4.93
C GLN A 885 -6.47 -33.05 -5.55
N LEU A 886 -5.67 -32.03 -5.23
CA LEU A 886 -4.30 -31.95 -5.70
C LEU A 886 -3.39 -32.80 -4.79
N PRO A 887 -2.54 -33.69 -5.34
CA PRO A 887 -1.58 -34.43 -4.53
C PRO A 887 -0.59 -33.46 -3.89
N GLU A 888 -0.03 -33.80 -2.72
CA GLU A 888 0.98 -32.94 -2.05
C GLU A 888 2.16 -32.62 -2.96
N LYS A 889 2.49 -33.55 -3.87
CA LYS A 889 3.50 -33.35 -4.91
C LYS A 889 3.10 -32.30 -5.96
N ALA A 890 1.83 -32.00 -6.19
CA ALA A 890 1.40 -30.91 -7.07
C ALA A 890 1.26 -29.55 -6.34
N LEU A 891 1.26 -29.54 -5.00
CA LEU A 891 1.19 -28.33 -4.20
C LEU A 891 2.55 -27.58 -4.23
N GLY A 892 2.58 -26.43 -4.90
CA GLY A 892 3.74 -25.52 -4.88
C GLY A 892 3.87 -24.76 -3.55
N ALA A 893 4.85 -23.85 -3.46
CA ALA A 893 5.10 -23.02 -2.28
C ALA A 893 3.94 -22.08 -1.90
N VAL A 894 3.00 -21.83 -2.81
CA VAL A 894 1.73 -21.13 -2.53
C VAL A 894 0.59 -22.10 -2.77
N HIS A 895 -0.27 -22.22 -1.76
CA HIS A 895 -1.44 -23.09 -1.79
C HIS A 895 -2.37 -22.70 -2.95
N ALA A 896 -2.36 -23.49 -4.02
CA ALA A 896 -3.30 -23.38 -5.11
C ALA A 896 -4.35 -24.48 -5.00
N TRP A 897 -5.56 -24.21 -5.45
CA TRP A 897 -6.62 -25.21 -5.53
C TRP A 897 -7.44 -24.98 -6.79
N ALA A 898 -8.15 -26.00 -7.25
CA ALA A 898 -9.05 -25.86 -8.39
C ALA A 898 -10.46 -26.28 -8.01
N VAL A 899 -11.43 -25.55 -8.57
CA VAL A 899 -12.86 -25.82 -8.42
C VAL A 899 -13.42 -26.17 -9.78
N LEU A 900 -14.14 -27.27 -9.86
CA LEU A 900 -14.87 -27.75 -11.03
C LEU A 900 -16.36 -27.47 -10.83
N ARG A 901 -17.05 -27.08 -11.89
CA ARG A 901 -18.51 -27.02 -11.93
C ARG A 901 -19.03 -27.33 -13.32
N GLN A 902 -20.30 -27.70 -13.40
CA GLN A 902 -20.99 -27.77 -14.67
C GLN A 902 -21.60 -26.41 -15.01
N LEU A 903 -21.40 -25.93 -16.24
CA LEU A 903 -21.99 -24.72 -16.76
C LEU A 903 -22.42 -24.95 -18.21
N GLU A 904 -23.70 -24.74 -18.51
CA GLU A 904 -24.29 -24.97 -19.84
C GLU A 904 -24.03 -26.42 -20.37
N GLY A 905 -24.08 -27.41 -19.48
CA GLY A 905 -23.85 -28.82 -19.81
C GLY A 905 -22.39 -29.22 -19.97
N GLN A 906 -21.44 -28.28 -19.88
CA GLN A 906 -20.00 -28.56 -19.95
C GLN A 906 -19.30 -28.37 -18.62
N TRP A 907 -18.32 -29.21 -18.34
CA TRP A 907 -17.45 -29.04 -17.17
C TRP A 907 -16.47 -27.89 -17.41
N ARG A 908 -16.38 -27.01 -16.42
CA ARG A 908 -15.42 -25.90 -16.39
C ARG A 908 -14.59 -25.95 -15.11
N ILE A 909 -13.37 -25.45 -15.21
CA ILE A 909 -12.41 -25.39 -14.10
C ILE A 909 -12.05 -23.95 -13.79
N ARG A 910 -11.95 -23.66 -12.50
CA ARG A 910 -11.45 -22.40 -11.98
C ARG A 910 -10.26 -22.69 -11.07
N VAL A 911 -9.09 -22.20 -11.45
CA VAL A 911 -7.87 -22.35 -10.64
C VAL A 911 -7.74 -21.13 -9.73
N ARG A 912 -7.53 -21.38 -8.44
CA ARG A 912 -7.56 -20.39 -7.37
C ARG A 912 -6.26 -20.39 -6.56
N GLN A 913 -5.98 -19.23 -5.97
CA GLN A 913 -4.90 -18.95 -5.06
C GLN A 913 -5.41 -18.00 -3.96
N PRO A 914 -4.70 -17.85 -2.83
CA PRO A 914 -5.19 -17.00 -1.76
C PRO A 914 -5.33 -15.56 -2.26
N GLY A 915 -6.54 -15.02 -2.18
CA GLY A 915 -6.91 -13.70 -2.70
C GLY A 915 -7.09 -13.59 -4.22
N ARG A 916 -7.01 -14.68 -5.01
CA ARG A 916 -7.00 -14.65 -6.50
C ARG A 916 -7.62 -15.90 -7.15
N SER A 917 -8.09 -15.79 -8.39
CA SER A 917 -8.75 -16.85 -9.15
C SER A 917 -8.75 -16.54 -10.65
N SER A 918 -8.65 -17.59 -11.47
CA SER A 918 -8.92 -17.49 -12.89
C SER A 918 -10.41 -17.25 -13.18
N ASP A 919 -10.73 -16.96 -14.43
CA ASP A 919 -12.08 -17.17 -14.94
C ASP A 919 -12.43 -18.67 -14.97
N TRP A 920 -13.69 -18.99 -15.26
CA TRP A 920 -14.13 -20.36 -15.53
C TRP A 920 -13.63 -20.79 -16.91
N LEU A 921 -12.54 -21.57 -16.91
CA LEU A 921 -11.89 -22.09 -18.10
C LEU A 921 -12.59 -23.39 -18.57
N ALA A 922 -12.64 -23.60 -19.88
CA ALA A 922 -13.07 -24.88 -20.44
C ALA A 922 -12.02 -25.96 -20.13
N LEU A 923 -12.48 -27.20 -19.90
CA LEU A 923 -11.56 -28.33 -19.83
C LEU A 923 -10.98 -28.65 -21.22
N PRO A 924 -9.76 -29.23 -21.29
CA PRO A 924 -9.22 -29.74 -22.55
C PRO A 924 -10.18 -30.75 -23.20
N ALA A 925 -10.15 -30.86 -24.53
CA ALA A 925 -11.09 -31.68 -25.30
C ALA A 925 -11.16 -33.15 -24.86
N VAL A 926 -10.03 -33.70 -24.39
CA VAL A 926 -9.92 -35.08 -23.85
C VAL A 926 -10.76 -35.32 -22.57
N TYR A 927 -11.11 -34.27 -21.83
CA TYR A 927 -11.94 -34.31 -20.63
C TYR A 927 -13.39 -33.85 -20.90
N SER A 928 -13.72 -33.49 -22.15
CA SER A 928 -15.09 -33.13 -22.53
C SER A 928 -15.89 -34.38 -22.83
N ALA A 929 -17.18 -34.39 -22.47
CA ALA A 929 -18.07 -35.46 -22.91
C ALA A 929 -18.08 -35.50 -24.44
N SER A 930 -17.84 -36.69 -25.03
CA SER A 930 -18.05 -36.92 -26.45
C SER A 930 -19.54 -36.75 -26.72
N LEU A 931 -19.96 -35.54 -27.04
CA LEU A 931 -21.23 -35.31 -27.73
C LEU A 931 -21.02 -35.93 -29.11
N GLY A 932 -21.40 -37.20 -29.24
CA GLY A 932 -21.31 -37.96 -30.47
C GLY A 932 -21.76 -37.08 -31.63
N SER A 933 -20.97 -37.07 -32.70
CA SER A 933 -21.17 -36.19 -33.85
C SER A 933 -22.57 -36.35 -34.43
N SER A 934 -23.53 -35.52 -34.03
CA SER A 934 -24.78 -35.34 -34.77
C SER A 934 -24.52 -34.35 -35.90
N ARG A 935 -23.65 -34.74 -36.84
CA ARG A 935 -23.74 -34.24 -38.21
C ARG A 935 -24.73 -35.14 -38.93
N SER A 936 -26.02 -34.91 -38.69
CA SER A 936 -27.02 -35.27 -39.69
C SER A 936 -26.85 -34.30 -40.85
N SER A 937 -26.58 -34.83 -42.03
CA SER A 937 -26.57 -34.15 -43.30
C SER A 937 -27.78 -33.21 -43.48
N ARG A 938 -27.53 -31.91 -43.65
CA ARG A 938 -27.93 -31.06 -44.79
C ARG A 938 -27.56 -29.61 -44.55
#